data_AF-A0A4P6P735-F1
#
_entry.id   AF-A0A4P6P735-F1
#
_cell.length_a   1.000
_cell.length_b   1.000
_cell.length_c   1.000
_cell.angle_alpha   90.00
_cell.angle_beta   90.00
_cell.angle_gamma   90.00
#
_symmetry.space_group_name_H-M   'P 1'
#
loop_
_entity.id
_entity.type
_entity.pdbx_description
1 polymer ?
#
loop_
_entity_poly.entity_id
_entity_poly.type
_entity_poly.pdbx_seq_one_letter_code
_entity_poly.pdbx_strand_id
1 'polypeptide(L)'
;MMIKTIIKSAHLHSKSRKKITGSSQKSKYKASMMAGCLSALVTQSAVAVCEISANDRYEFIQSISLNGSALSNGANIADGDLLELTPGYSGYAYRNDWHVWLDLNNDGDFADANELIFNTSSASNTLVSASINIPNNINANSTSMRVVFHADDINADSCGYDGYGDSKDITVNLGGGSTGGGSSDYELQQVPKGGSNEHISSVLINSDEYSSGNDNGYADFTAKQTFSISDGDNITLTPNSSWDGDWAVWIDSDNNGSFDSDEKIFSASGRRGRAVSGTVDLSQIDDGIARMRVAMNGDGEANATGFTWGEIEDYTAEVHSGGSTGGGNTGGGSSGGEDKLYGSHVQWLHDNVNVKIFKFEFTDVDLTWSDSRIKSEMNEIVTYFDEQSYGSFAVTYEIHEEVIQINSRKSDWDGTTSSQWRAYIEETLIDLGEKDYNDIDDNTIYLALAPEFNYWAEIEDGVYGWRPHGIKAGVNPGTIRVYDTGDVRSQAGGIAHEMGHAMGLHHAQGIDGQETIFGVGHYESERIQYGNPYDLMGNRAWEFGSLNLYYKNFFKTWNIKSYTPEVTQSGTYRIYALEQDALRSDRDIGLRLKSGNGDYTYWLEYRTGDGADLDGIQVNIEGYFPDEDDRSYYYGVSYLLDFTPYTFVDDLNDEHDDFDDFYDGALMMDKSYTDEWGRGFTIKTVNRGGTEGTTGAWIEVQVTMH
;
A
#
# COMPACT_ATOMS: atom_id res chain seq x y z
N MET A 1 4.18 64.24 23.36
CA MET A 1 4.79 65.12 24.38
C MET A 1 5.85 64.27 25.09
N MET A 2 7.11 64.30 24.63
CA MET A 2 8.24 64.99 25.28
C MET A 2 8.39 64.60 26.78
N ILE A 3 9.54 64.21 27.37
CA ILE A 3 10.96 64.24 26.97
C ILE A 3 11.81 63.59 28.12
N LYS A 4 12.87 62.83 27.75
CA LYS A 4 14.24 62.64 28.33
C LYS A 4 14.42 62.21 29.82
N THR A 5 15.47 61.49 30.24
CA THR A 5 16.93 61.64 30.00
C THR A 5 17.65 60.38 30.56
N ILE A 6 18.37 59.54 29.80
CA ILE A 6 19.82 59.50 29.45
C ILE A 6 20.79 59.47 30.65
N ILE A 7 21.67 58.44 30.76
CA ILE A 7 23.16 58.52 30.71
C ILE A 7 23.76 57.17 30.23
N LYS A 8 24.65 57.26 29.22
CA LYS A 8 25.58 56.24 28.66
C LYS A 8 26.96 56.31 29.33
N SER A 9 27.73 55.21 29.36
CA SER A 9 29.14 55.06 28.89
C SER A 9 29.80 53.81 29.50
N ALA A 10 30.27 52.81 28.73
CA ALA A 10 31.57 52.69 28.02
C ALA A 10 32.73 52.39 29.02
N HIS A 11 33.75 51.53 28.81
CA HIS A 11 34.18 50.51 27.85
C HIS A 11 35.49 49.89 28.45
N LEU A 12 36.01 48.79 27.86
CA LEU A 12 37.44 48.37 27.81
C LEU A 12 38.09 47.47 28.90
N HIS A 13 38.34 46.22 28.46
CA HIS A 13 39.64 45.54 28.25
C HIS A 13 40.51 44.97 29.41
N SER A 14 40.56 43.63 29.42
CA SER A 14 41.75 42.78 29.17
C SER A 14 42.75 42.40 30.30
N LYS A 15 43.08 41.09 30.28
CA LYS A 15 44.39 40.38 30.50
C LYS A 15 44.61 39.50 31.75
N SER A 16 44.77 38.19 31.45
CA SER A 16 45.77 37.21 31.95
C SER A 16 45.53 36.61 33.36
N ARG A 17 45.78 35.33 33.71
CA ARG A 17 46.90 34.39 33.43
C ARG A 17 46.56 32.92 33.83
N LYS A 18 47.05 31.97 33.03
CA LYS A 18 47.62 30.61 33.27
C LYS A 18 47.35 29.76 34.56
N LYS A 19 46.86 28.52 34.29
CA LYS A 19 47.42 27.13 34.50
C LYS A 19 47.77 26.61 35.91
N ILE A 20 47.33 25.36 36.21
CA ILE A 20 48.04 24.15 36.76
C ILE A 20 46.98 23.10 37.22
N THR A 21 46.70 21.97 36.52
CA THR A 21 47.23 20.56 36.51
C THR A 21 46.45 19.51 37.32
N GLY A 22 46.33 18.27 36.76
CA GLY A 22 46.12 16.98 37.46
C GLY A 22 45.07 16.06 36.78
N SER A 23 45.40 15.26 35.75
CA SER A 23 45.95 13.88 35.71
C SER A 23 44.89 12.76 35.68
N SER A 24 44.81 12.02 34.55
CA SER A 24 44.13 10.73 34.40
C SER A 24 45.15 9.58 34.32
N GLN A 25 44.81 8.42 34.88
CA GLN A 25 45.61 7.18 34.78
C GLN A 25 45.10 6.29 33.63
N LYS A 26 46.03 5.82 32.79
CA LYS A 26 45.86 4.74 31.81
C LYS A 26 46.50 3.45 32.34
N SER A 27 45.84 2.30 32.18
CA SER A 27 46.46 0.97 32.33
C SER A 27 47.12 0.53 31.01
N LYS A 28 48.23 -0.22 31.13
CA LYS A 28 49.09 -0.69 30.03
C LYS A 28 48.93 -2.20 29.89
N TYR A 29 48.72 -2.69 28.67
CA TYR A 29 49.08 -4.06 28.28
C TYR A 29 50.32 -4.03 27.39
N LYS A 30 51.26 -4.95 27.67
CA LYS A 30 52.58 -5.09 27.03
C LYS A 30 52.48 -5.93 25.77
N ALA A 31 53.06 -5.44 24.67
CA ALA A 31 53.42 -6.24 23.51
C ALA A 31 54.79 -6.90 23.71
N SER A 32 54.94 -8.15 23.26
CA SER A 32 56.22 -8.83 23.05
C SER A 32 56.26 -9.24 21.59
N MET A 33 57.21 -8.71 20.83
CA MET A 33 57.48 -9.09 19.44
C MET A 33 58.81 -9.84 19.39
N MET A 34 58.77 -11.10 18.94
CA MET A 34 59.91 -11.79 18.33
C MET A 34 59.94 -11.42 16.84
N ALA A 35 61.12 -11.06 16.34
CA ALA A 35 61.39 -10.92 14.91
C ALA A 35 61.86 -12.27 14.34
N GLY A 36 61.17 -12.74 13.31
CA GLY A 36 61.55 -13.90 12.50
C GLY A 36 61.19 -13.61 11.04
N CYS A 37 62.22 -13.47 10.22
CA CYS A 37 62.16 -13.10 8.80
C CYS A 37 61.64 -14.28 7.96
N LEU A 38 60.59 -14.06 7.16
CA LEU A 38 60.33 -14.86 5.96
C LEU A 38 59.68 -13.98 4.90
N SER A 39 60.25 -14.01 3.71
CA SER A 39 59.87 -13.31 2.50
C SER A 39 58.38 -13.48 2.15
N ALA A 40 57.65 -12.38 2.11
CA ALA A 40 56.47 -12.23 1.27
C ALA A 40 56.69 -10.97 0.45
N LEU A 41 56.51 -11.05 -0.87
CA LEU A 41 56.37 -9.86 -1.70
C LEU A 41 55.32 -8.98 -1.05
N VAL A 42 55.73 -7.78 -0.61
CA VAL A 42 54.75 -6.72 -0.39
C VAL A 42 54.42 -6.23 -1.78
N THR A 43 53.41 -6.84 -2.41
CA THR A 43 52.53 -6.07 -3.27
C THR A 43 52.05 -4.94 -2.37
N GLN A 44 52.44 -3.73 -2.71
CA GLN A 44 51.87 -2.55 -2.11
C GLN A 44 50.36 -2.68 -2.30
N SER A 45 49.64 -2.99 -1.22
CA SER A 45 48.19 -2.92 -1.23
C SER A 45 47.85 -1.53 -1.72
N ALA A 46 47.18 -1.48 -2.87
CA ALA A 46 46.47 -0.31 -3.32
C ALA A 46 45.69 0.24 -2.12
N VAL A 47 45.70 1.56 -1.96
CA VAL A 47 44.93 2.23 -0.92
C VAL A 47 43.47 1.97 -1.29
N ALA A 48 42.91 0.92 -0.68
CA ALA A 48 41.58 0.44 -0.92
C ALA A 48 40.58 1.43 -0.32
N VAL A 49 39.49 1.69 -1.05
CA VAL A 49 38.12 1.62 -0.51
C VAL A 49 37.96 2.41 0.80
N CYS A 50 37.47 3.64 0.68
CA CYS A 50 37.24 4.55 1.81
C CYS A 50 36.37 3.91 2.91
N GLU A 51 36.62 4.32 4.17
CA GLU A 51 35.89 3.81 5.34
C GLU A 51 34.41 4.22 5.30
N ILE A 52 33.53 3.23 5.47
CA ILE A 52 32.09 3.39 5.68
C ILE A 52 31.81 2.99 7.14
N SER A 53 31.02 3.79 7.85
CA SER A 53 30.60 3.49 9.23
C SER A 53 29.08 3.49 9.37
N ALA A 54 28.41 2.80 8.46
CA ALA A 54 26.97 2.58 8.52
C ALA A 54 26.61 1.68 9.70
N ASN A 55 25.44 1.91 10.30
CA ASN A 55 24.91 1.12 11.40
C ASN A 55 23.94 0.06 10.86
N ASP A 56 24.48 -1.14 10.64
CA ASP A 56 23.78 -2.31 10.07
C ASP A 56 22.82 -3.01 11.05
N ARG A 57 22.63 -2.46 12.25
CA ARG A 57 21.91 -3.13 13.34
C ARG A 57 20.43 -3.34 13.04
N TYR A 58 19.80 -2.42 12.32
CA TYR A 58 18.35 -2.43 12.08
C TYR A 58 17.98 -2.69 10.62
N GLU A 59 18.85 -2.30 9.71
CA GLU A 59 18.71 -2.31 8.26
C GLU A 59 20.05 -2.77 7.69
N PHE A 60 20.05 -3.86 6.94
CA PHE A 60 21.28 -4.46 6.42
C PHE A 60 21.06 -5.13 5.07
N ILE A 61 22.15 -5.48 4.38
CA ILE A 61 22.05 -6.19 3.11
C ILE A 61 21.86 -7.68 3.41
N GLN A 62 20.63 -8.19 3.31
CA GLN A 62 20.30 -9.60 3.55
C GLN A 62 21.01 -10.51 2.54
N SER A 63 20.85 -10.23 1.26
CA SER A 63 21.50 -10.98 0.17
C SER A 63 21.72 -10.11 -1.05
N ILE A 64 22.73 -10.49 -1.83
CA ILE A 64 22.95 -10.01 -3.18
C ILE A 64 23.00 -11.25 -4.06
N SER A 65 22.17 -11.32 -5.08
CA SER A 65 22.20 -12.38 -6.09
C SER A 65 22.54 -11.78 -7.46
N LEU A 66 23.11 -12.60 -8.32
CA LEU A 66 23.40 -12.33 -9.72
C LEU A 66 22.66 -13.38 -10.54
N ASN A 67 21.72 -12.96 -11.38
CA ASN A 67 20.92 -13.84 -12.23
C ASN A 67 20.30 -15.01 -11.43
N GLY A 68 19.64 -14.73 -10.29
CA GLY A 68 18.99 -15.72 -9.44
C GLY A 68 19.94 -16.55 -8.56
N SER A 69 21.26 -16.33 -8.63
CA SER A 69 22.26 -17.07 -7.84
C SER A 69 23.02 -16.16 -6.89
N ALA A 70 23.22 -16.57 -5.64
CA ALA A 70 23.93 -15.76 -4.65
C ALA A 70 25.30 -15.27 -5.17
N LEU A 71 25.52 -13.95 -5.12
CA LEU A 71 26.73 -13.31 -5.59
C LEU A 71 27.91 -13.70 -4.69
N SER A 72 29.00 -14.15 -5.31
CA SER A 72 30.20 -14.60 -4.61
C SER A 72 31.42 -13.80 -5.04
N ASN A 73 32.43 -13.72 -4.16
CA ASN A 73 33.66 -13.02 -4.46
C ASN A 73 34.40 -13.69 -5.64
N GLY A 74 34.65 -12.92 -6.70
CA GLY A 74 35.21 -13.38 -7.97
C GLY A 74 34.16 -13.89 -8.96
N ALA A 75 32.86 -13.61 -8.75
CA ALA A 75 31.82 -13.88 -9.74
C ALA A 75 32.11 -13.14 -11.06
N ASN A 76 31.79 -13.78 -12.18
CA ASN A 76 31.86 -13.12 -13.48
C ASN A 76 30.57 -12.35 -13.68
N ILE A 77 30.68 -11.04 -13.95
CA ILE A 77 29.56 -10.19 -14.34
C ILE A 77 29.74 -9.73 -15.79
N ALA A 78 28.63 -9.58 -16.50
CA ALA A 78 28.54 -9.11 -17.88
C ALA A 78 27.54 -7.94 -17.99
N ASP A 79 27.60 -7.24 -19.12
CA ASP A 79 26.61 -6.23 -19.47
C ASP A 79 25.22 -6.89 -19.59
N GLY A 80 24.21 -6.30 -18.96
CA GLY A 80 22.85 -6.81 -18.90
C GLY A 80 22.57 -7.83 -17.79
N ASP A 81 23.58 -8.26 -17.01
CA ASP A 81 23.36 -9.13 -15.86
C ASP A 81 22.49 -8.43 -14.80
N LEU A 82 21.64 -9.19 -14.12
CA LEU A 82 20.74 -8.69 -13.09
C LEU A 82 21.32 -8.91 -11.70
N LEU A 83 21.51 -7.83 -10.95
CA LEU A 83 21.71 -7.87 -9.50
C LEU A 83 20.38 -7.81 -8.78
N GLU A 84 20.14 -8.76 -7.90
CA GLU A 84 18.99 -8.77 -7.03
C GLU A 84 19.46 -8.41 -5.62
N LEU A 85 19.09 -7.22 -5.18
CA LEU A 85 19.52 -6.61 -3.93
C LEU A 85 18.40 -6.80 -2.91
N THR A 86 18.59 -7.74 -1.98
CA THR A 86 17.58 -8.04 -0.96
C THR A 86 17.92 -7.30 0.33
N PRO A 87 17.07 -6.37 0.80
CA PRO A 87 17.26 -5.75 2.09
C PRO A 87 16.89 -6.73 3.22
N GLY A 88 17.49 -6.53 4.38
CA GLY A 88 17.21 -7.24 5.61
C GLY A 88 16.94 -6.26 6.72
N TYR A 89 16.02 -6.62 7.61
CA TYR A 89 15.67 -5.79 8.75
C TYR A 89 15.63 -6.64 10.00
N SER A 90 16.10 -6.09 11.11
CA SER A 90 15.96 -6.73 12.42
C SER A 90 14.62 -6.40 13.10
N GLY A 91 13.74 -5.65 12.41
CA GLY A 91 12.49 -5.07 12.89
C GLY A 91 11.71 -4.45 11.73
N TYR A 92 11.41 -3.14 11.80
CA TYR A 92 10.71 -2.40 10.74
C TYR A 92 11.44 -2.41 9.39
N ALA A 93 10.68 -2.64 8.31
CA ALA A 93 11.16 -2.55 6.93
C ALA A 93 11.14 -1.10 6.44
N TYR A 94 12.21 -0.35 6.75
CA TYR A 94 12.37 1.03 6.29
C TYR A 94 12.68 1.08 4.80
N ARG A 95 12.05 2.02 4.10
CA ARG A 95 12.37 2.28 2.69
C ARG A 95 13.69 3.03 2.63
N ASN A 96 14.67 2.40 2.02
CA ASN A 96 16.05 2.86 1.95
C ASN A 96 16.53 2.85 0.51
N ASP A 97 17.53 3.68 0.23
CA ASP A 97 18.11 3.76 -1.09
C ASP A 97 19.23 2.74 -1.28
N TRP A 98 19.31 2.22 -2.51
CA TRP A 98 20.40 1.36 -2.94
C TRP A 98 21.27 2.12 -3.91
N HIS A 99 22.59 1.93 -3.77
CA HIS A 99 23.57 2.44 -4.71
C HIS A 99 24.62 1.37 -4.98
N VAL A 100 24.98 1.21 -6.25
CA VAL A 100 25.96 0.22 -6.70
C VAL A 100 27.02 0.90 -7.54
N TRP A 101 28.28 0.75 -7.13
CA TRP A 101 29.44 1.22 -7.88
C TRP A 101 30.33 0.07 -8.37
N LEU A 102 31.01 0.31 -9.50
CA LEU A 102 32.11 -0.50 -10.02
C LEU A 102 33.33 0.39 -10.29
N ASP A 103 34.51 -0.01 -9.83
CA ASP A 103 35.79 0.66 -10.11
C ASP A 103 36.23 0.31 -11.55
N LEU A 104 35.59 0.95 -12.53
CA LEU A 104 35.68 0.58 -13.94
C LEU A 104 37.05 0.91 -14.54
N ASN A 105 37.80 1.84 -13.95
CA ASN A 105 39.12 2.21 -14.42
C ASN A 105 40.27 1.49 -13.64
N ASN A 106 39.93 0.80 -12.54
CA ASN A 106 40.80 0.07 -11.63
C ASN A 106 41.91 0.94 -11.00
N ASP A 107 41.58 2.19 -10.68
CA ASP A 107 42.46 3.14 -10.02
C ASP A 107 42.35 3.13 -8.48
N GLY A 108 41.38 2.37 -7.96
CA GLY A 108 41.19 2.09 -6.55
C GLY A 108 40.21 3.01 -5.83
N ASP A 109 39.45 3.83 -6.55
CA ASP A 109 38.31 4.57 -6.02
C ASP A 109 37.02 4.40 -6.88
N PHE A 110 35.97 5.15 -6.56
CA PHE A 110 34.68 5.13 -7.27
C PHE A 110 34.24 6.56 -7.65
N ALA A 111 35.20 7.47 -7.87
CA ALA A 111 34.92 8.89 -8.01
C ALA A 111 34.53 9.31 -9.43
N ASP A 112 34.65 8.40 -10.42
CA ASP A 112 34.37 8.75 -11.80
C ASP A 112 32.87 8.73 -12.12
N ALA A 113 32.47 9.61 -13.04
CA ALA A 113 31.06 9.84 -13.38
C ALA A 113 30.31 8.63 -13.99
N ASN A 114 31.03 7.57 -14.35
CA ASN A 114 30.49 6.34 -14.93
C ASN A 114 30.62 5.13 -14.00
N GLU A 115 31.05 5.32 -12.76
CA GLU A 115 31.29 4.22 -11.81
C GLU A 115 30.08 3.93 -10.92
N LEU A 116 29.17 4.88 -10.74
CA LEU A 116 27.83 4.60 -10.22
C LEU A 116 27.00 3.94 -11.33
N ILE A 117 26.76 2.64 -11.22
CA ILE A 117 26.08 1.85 -12.25
C ILE A 117 24.59 1.66 -11.98
N PHE A 118 24.17 1.84 -10.72
CA PHE A 118 22.78 1.77 -10.33
C PHE A 118 22.55 2.59 -9.06
N ASN A 119 21.43 3.30 -9.03
CA ASN A 119 20.84 3.77 -7.79
C ASN A 119 19.31 3.70 -7.89
N THR A 120 18.64 3.54 -6.75
CA THR A 120 17.19 3.64 -6.70
C THR A 120 16.72 5.04 -7.07
N SER A 121 15.65 5.13 -7.86
CA SER A 121 14.95 6.41 -8.12
C SER A 121 14.04 6.83 -6.96
N SER A 122 13.68 5.87 -6.11
CA SER A 122 12.97 6.06 -4.86
C SER A 122 13.32 4.94 -3.89
N ALA A 123 13.42 5.29 -2.61
CA ALA A 123 13.76 4.34 -1.57
C ALA A 123 12.83 3.11 -1.58
N SER A 124 13.40 1.92 -1.41
CA SER A 124 12.69 0.64 -1.43
C SER A 124 12.95 -0.12 -0.13
N ASN A 125 11.96 -0.88 0.32
CA ASN A 125 12.14 -1.80 1.44
C ASN A 125 12.04 -3.28 1.04
N THR A 126 11.88 -3.58 -0.24
CA THR A 126 11.79 -4.92 -0.82
C THR A 126 12.97 -5.20 -1.75
N LEU A 127 13.00 -6.38 -2.38
CA LEU A 127 14.04 -6.74 -3.36
C LEU A 127 14.11 -5.71 -4.48
N VAL A 128 15.31 -5.20 -4.74
CA VAL A 128 15.58 -4.27 -5.82
C VAL A 128 16.37 -4.98 -6.90
N SER A 129 15.81 -5.00 -8.10
CA SER A 129 16.46 -5.51 -9.30
C SER A 129 17.25 -4.39 -9.98
N ALA A 130 18.57 -4.58 -10.08
CA ALA A 130 19.51 -3.63 -10.66
C ALA A 130 20.19 -4.27 -11.89
N SER A 131 19.87 -3.78 -13.08
CA SER A 131 20.56 -4.22 -14.30
C SER A 131 21.95 -3.59 -14.36
N ILE A 132 22.98 -4.43 -14.53
CA ILE A 132 24.37 -3.99 -14.64
C ILE A 132 24.62 -3.48 -16.06
N ASN A 133 25.01 -2.20 -16.17
CA ASN A 133 25.49 -1.62 -17.42
C ASN A 133 27.01 -1.50 -17.40
N ILE A 134 27.72 -2.22 -18.27
CA ILE A 134 29.19 -2.22 -18.35
C ILE A 134 29.63 -1.52 -19.64
N PRO A 135 30.19 -0.30 -19.55
CA PRO A 135 30.64 0.44 -20.74
C PRO A 135 31.67 -0.33 -21.57
N ASN A 136 31.55 -0.26 -22.90
CA ASN A 136 32.58 -0.79 -23.78
C ASN A 136 33.92 -0.05 -23.54
N ASN A 137 35.04 -0.81 -23.49
CA ASN A 137 36.42 -0.36 -23.22
C ASN A 137 36.86 -0.29 -21.74
N ILE A 138 36.44 -1.24 -20.90
CA ILE A 138 36.98 -1.41 -19.55
C ILE A 138 38.41 -1.97 -19.58
N ASN A 139 39.33 -1.36 -18.83
CA ASN A 139 40.72 -1.80 -18.70
C ASN A 139 40.96 -2.77 -17.52
N ALA A 140 39.90 -3.29 -16.90
CA ALA A 140 39.93 -4.14 -15.73
C ALA A 140 39.42 -5.56 -16.04
N ASN A 141 40.23 -6.59 -15.75
CA ASN A 141 39.77 -7.99 -15.81
C ASN A 141 39.08 -8.41 -14.51
N SER A 142 39.44 -7.75 -13.40
CA SER A 142 38.83 -7.89 -12.08
C SER A 142 38.80 -6.50 -11.45
N THR A 143 37.66 -6.15 -10.85
CA THR A 143 37.39 -4.85 -10.25
C THR A 143 36.64 -5.01 -8.92
N SER A 144 36.61 -3.95 -8.11
CA SER A 144 35.79 -3.88 -6.91
C SER A 144 34.38 -3.39 -7.26
N MET A 145 33.37 -4.06 -6.72
CA MET A 145 31.98 -3.61 -6.66
C MET A 145 31.67 -3.18 -5.24
N ARG A 146 30.98 -2.06 -5.09
CA ARG A 146 30.44 -1.59 -3.81
C ARG A 146 28.92 -1.51 -3.91
N VAL A 147 28.24 -2.22 -3.02
CA VAL A 147 26.79 -2.13 -2.84
C VAL A 147 26.53 -1.45 -1.51
N VAL A 148 25.74 -0.38 -1.55
CA VAL A 148 25.32 0.37 -0.36
C VAL A 148 23.81 0.30 -0.25
N PHE A 149 23.36 0.08 0.98
CA PHE A 149 21.97 0.17 1.40
C PHE A 149 21.89 1.20 2.53
N HIS A 150 21.17 2.30 2.34
CA HIS A 150 21.22 3.42 3.29
C HIS A 150 19.87 4.15 3.42
N ALA A 151 19.58 4.68 4.60
CA ALA A 151 18.32 5.38 4.89
C ALA A 151 18.13 6.72 4.15
N ASP A 152 19.23 7.31 3.68
CA ASP A 152 19.23 8.53 2.86
C ASP A 152 19.82 8.26 1.48
N ASP A 153 19.35 8.98 0.45
CA ASP A 153 20.01 9.06 -0.85
C ASP A 153 21.38 9.76 -0.74
N ILE A 154 22.44 8.97 -0.77
CA ILE A 154 23.83 9.42 -0.65
C ILE A 154 24.39 9.96 -1.98
N ASN A 155 23.79 11.02 -2.52
CA ASN A 155 24.27 11.93 -3.59
C ASN A 155 25.52 11.48 -4.42
N ALA A 156 25.46 10.32 -5.06
CA ALA A 156 26.56 9.68 -5.81
C ALA A 156 27.93 9.58 -5.07
N ASP A 157 27.98 9.79 -3.75
CA ASP A 157 29.20 9.70 -2.95
C ASP A 157 29.34 8.28 -2.42
N SER A 158 30.37 7.56 -2.89
CA SER A 158 30.65 6.19 -2.48
C SER A 158 31.26 6.08 -1.08
N CYS A 159 31.47 7.21 -0.37
CA CYS A 159 32.26 7.32 0.85
C CYS A 159 31.60 8.15 1.97
N GLY A 160 32.02 7.89 3.21
CA GLY A 160 31.96 8.88 4.29
C GLY A 160 30.59 9.20 4.87
N TYR A 161 29.61 8.30 4.74
CA TYR A 161 28.28 8.45 5.33
C TYR A 161 28.15 7.76 6.69
N ASP A 162 27.33 8.36 7.57
CA ASP A 162 26.91 7.87 8.87
C ASP A 162 25.38 7.80 8.92
N GLY A 163 24.82 6.79 9.59
CA GLY A 163 23.37 6.54 9.54
C GLY A 163 23.02 5.06 9.63
N TYR A 164 21.75 4.73 9.46
CA TYR A 164 21.28 3.36 9.39
C TYR A 164 21.42 2.81 7.97
N GLY A 165 21.92 1.58 7.86
CA GLY A 165 22.25 0.96 6.59
C GLY A 165 23.46 0.03 6.68
N ASP A 166 23.82 -0.55 5.54
CA ASP A 166 24.91 -1.51 5.41
C ASP A 166 25.62 -1.34 4.06
N SER A 167 26.82 -1.88 3.94
CA SER A 167 27.62 -1.82 2.73
C SER A 167 28.39 -3.12 2.52
N LYS A 168 28.46 -3.58 1.27
CA LYS A 168 29.25 -4.76 0.90
C LYS A 168 30.16 -4.42 -0.26
N ASP A 169 31.46 -4.63 -0.03
CA ASP A 169 32.48 -4.57 -1.05
C ASP A 169 32.81 -5.99 -1.52
N ILE A 170 32.67 -6.24 -2.82
CA ILE A 170 32.82 -7.55 -3.46
C ILE A 170 33.78 -7.40 -4.64
N THR A 171 34.77 -8.28 -4.76
CA THR A 171 35.57 -8.36 -5.99
C THR A 171 34.78 -9.12 -7.05
N VAL A 172 34.67 -8.57 -8.25
CA VAL A 172 34.04 -9.20 -9.41
C VAL A 172 35.04 -9.32 -10.56
N ASN A 173 34.81 -10.27 -11.46
CA ASN A 173 35.53 -10.40 -12.71
C ASN A 173 34.64 -9.89 -13.83
N LEU A 174 35.18 -9.03 -14.69
CA LEU A 174 34.44 -8.57 -15.86
C LEU A 174 34.59 -9.63 -16.95
N GLY A 175 33.52 -10.39 -17.15
CA GLY A 175 33.49 -11.55 -18.02
C GLY A 175 33.37 -11.13 -19.48
N GLY A 176 34.49 -11.12 -20.20
CA GLY A 176 34.47 -11.13 -21.67
C GLY A 176 34.00 -12.49 -22.22
N GLY A 177 32.70 -12.67 -22.40
CA GLY A 177 32.08 -13.75 -23.17
C GLY A 177 31.75 -13.30 -24.59
N SER A 178 32.19 -14.05 -25.59
CA SER A 178 32.28 -13.62 -27.00
C SER A 178 31.23 -14.29 -27.90
N THR A 179 30.55 -13.45 -28.70
CA THR A 179 30.01 -13.64 -30.06
C THR A 179 28.78 -14.51 -30.30
N GLY A 180 27.63 -13.86 -30.26
CA GLY A 180 26.75 -13.66 -31.42
C GLY A 180 25.73 -12.55 -31.09
N GLY A 181 25.76 -11.34 -31.67
CA GLY A 181 26.70 -10.78 -32.62
C GLY A 181 26.57 -9.25 -32.75
N GLY A 182 27.60 -8.53 -32.30
CA GLY A 182 28.12 -7.31 -32.93
C GLY A 182 27.19 -6.11 -33.13
N SER A 183 27.46 -5.02 -32.40
CA SER A 183 27.32 -3.63 -32.89
C SER A 183 25.92 -3.16 -33.31
N SER A 184 24.84 -3.89 -33.03
CA SER A 184 23.49 -3.48 -33.45
C SER A 184 22.36 -4.11 -32.63
N ASP A 185 22.58 -4.52 -31.38
CA ASP A 185 21.54 -5.18 -30.57
C ASP A 185 20.36 -4.21 -30.39
N TYR A 186 19.19 -4.65 -30.81
CA TYR A 186 17.95 -3.88 -30.94
C TYR A 186 18.02 -2.62 -31.84
N GLU A 187 19.11 -2.42 -32.57
CA GLU A 187 19.33 -1.24 -33.42
C GLU A 187 18.27 -1.17 -34.52
N LEU A 188 17.60 -0.03 -34.58
CA LEU A 188 16.65 0.26 -35.64
C LEU A 188 17.42 0.52 -36.94
N GLN A 189 17.13 -0.26 -37.98
CA GLN A 189 17.57 0.04 -39.35
C GLN A 189 17.05 1.40 -39.81
N GLN A 190 15.91 1.83 -39.25
CA GLN A 190 15.36 3.16 -39.44
C GLN A 190 14.59 3.61 -38.21
N VAL A 191 15.08 4.65 -37.51
CA VAL A 191 14.29 5.29 -36.44
C VAL A 191 13.05 5.94 -37.06
N PRO A 192 11.83 5.61 -36.59
CA PRO A 192 10.60 6.26 -37.01
C PRO A 192 10.66 7.78 -36.83
N LYS A 193 9.96 8.50 -37.69
CA LYS A 193 9.74 9.94 -37.48
C LYS A 193 8.45 10.12 -36.70
N GLY A 194 8.56 10.05 -35.37
CA GLY A 194 7.47 10.40 -34.46
C GLY A 194 7.26 11.91 -34.39
N GLY A 195 6.33 12.34 -33.54
CA GLY A 195 6.10 13.75 -33.28
C GLY A 195 4.86 14.01 -32.41
N SER A 196 4.61 15.28 -32.10
CA SER A 196 3.48 15.69 -31.25
C SER A 196 2.09 15.29 -31.77
N ASN A 197 1.97 14.85 -33.03
CA ASN A 197 0.72 14.40 -33.64
C ASN A 197 0.77 12.94 -34.13
N GLU A 198 1.82 12.19 -33.77
CA GLU A 198 2.06 10.80 -34.17
C GLU A 198 3.05 10.13 -33.19
N HIS A 199 2.51 9.63 -32.07
CA HIS A 199 3.23 8.93 -31.00
C HIS A 199 2.31 7.94 -30.27
N ILE A 200 2.89 7.02 -29.52
CA ILE A 200 2.22 6.14 -28.56
C ILE A 200 1.92 6.97 -27.32
N SER A 201 0.68 6.95 -26.85
CA SER A 201 0.26 7.68 -25.65
C SER A 201 0.24 6.80 -24.42
N SER A 202 -0.19 5.56 -24.57
CA SER A 202 -0.09 4.57 -23.50
C SER A 202 -0.08 3.14 -24.00
N VAL A 203 0.58 2.30 -23.22
CA VAL A 203 0.55 0.84 -23.30
C VAL A 203 -0.10 0.34 -22.02
N LEU A 204 -1.23 -0.36 -22.15
CA LEU A 204 -1.96 -0.97 -21.05
C LEU A 204 -1.98 -2.49 -21.25
N ILE A 205 -1.44 -3.25 -20.29
CA ILE A 205 -1.59 -4.71 -20.22
C ILE A 205 -2.41 -5.03 -18.97
N ASN A 206 -3.60 -5.61 -19.17
CA ASN A 206 -4.66 -5.77 -18.18
C ASN A 206 -5.02 -4.45 -17.47
N SER A 207 -4.42 -4.21 -16.31
CA SER A 207 -4.64 -3.02 -15.46
C SER A 207 -3.35 -2.23 -15.21
N ASP A 208 -2.23 -2.62 -15.82
CA ASP A 208 -0.93 -1.94 -15.74
C ASP A 208 -0.76 -1.03 -16.97
N GLU A 209 -0.95 0.28 -16.78
CA GLU A 209 -0.82 1.31 -17.81
C GLU A 209 0.49 2.09 -17.64
N TYR A 210 1.30 2.14 -18.69
CA TYR A 210 2.37 3.11 -18.81
C TYR A 210 1.99 4.19 -19.82
N SER A 211 1.86 5.42 -19.34
CA SER A 211 1.63 6.59 -20.18
C SER A 211 2.97 7.18 -20.64
N SER A 212 3.19 7.16 -21.95
CA SER A 212 4.34 7.76 -22.62
C SER A 212 3.91 9.01 -23.40
N GLY A 213 4.72 9.46 -24.34
CA GLY A 213 4.45 10.67 -25.10
C GLY A 213 5.31 10.77 -26.35
N ASN A 214 5.45 11.98 -26.86
CA ASN A 214 6.28 12.20 -28.03
C ASN A 214 7.77 12.05 -27.69
N ASP A 215 8.37 10.93 -28.07
CA ASP A 215 9.79 10.62 -27.83
C ASP A 215 10.64 10.73 -29.11
N ASN A 216 10.13 11.45 -30.11
CA ASN A 216 10.77 11.63 -31.42
C ASN A 216 10.99 10.31 -32.17
N GLY A 217 10.12 9.32 -31.94
CA GLY A 217 10.01 8.10 -32.73
C GLY A 217 10.69 6.86 -32.14
N TYR A 218 11.50 7.01 -31.09
CA TYR A 218 12.00 5.87 -30.31
C TYR A 218 12.28 6.24 -28.86
N ALA A 219 11.79 5.40 -27.93
CA ALA A 219 12.17 5.45 -26.51
C ALA A 219 12.53 4.07 -25.97
N ASP A 220 13.52 4.02 -25.07
CA ASP A 220 13.83 2.84 -24.28
C ASP A 220 13.39 3.09 -22.83
N PHE A 221 12.37 2.35 -22.41
CA PHE A 221 11.77 2.37 -21.07
C PHE A 221 12.03 1.08 -20.30
N THR A 222 12.94 0.22 -20.75
CA THR A 222 13.28 -1.05 -20.07
C THR A 222 13.71 -0.84 -18.62
N ALA A 223 14.37 0.28 -18.31
CA ALA A 223 14.74 0.65 -16.95
C ALA A 223 13.63 1.35 -16.13
N LYS A 224 12.50 1.69 -16.76
CA LYS A 224 11.41 2.47 -16.14
C LYS A 224 10.12 1.69 -15.94
N GLN A 225 9.84 0.71 -16.79
CA GLN A 225 8.59 -0.05 -16.76
C GLN A 225 8.85 -1.53 -17.07
N THR A 226 8.33 -2.39 -16.19
CA THR A 226 8.29 -3.84 -16.36
C THR A 226 6.84 -4.30 -16.35
N PHE A 227 6.40 -4.97 -17.42
CA PHE A 227 5.06 -5.54 -17.51
C PHE A 227 5.10 -7.02 -17.14
N SER A 228 4.31 -7.44 -16.15
CA SER A 228 4.01 -8.85 -15.92
C SER A 228 2.97 -9.32 -16.94
N ILE A 229 3.28 -10.38 -17.69
CA ILE A 229 2.47 -10.80 -18.84
C ILE A 229 2.29 -12.32 -18.88
N SER A 230 1.04 -12.75 -19.08
CA SER A 230 0.61 -14.14 -19.22
C SER A 230 -0.13 -14.38 -20.53
N ASP A 231 -0.15 -15.63 -20.98
CA ASP A 231 -0.87 -16.01 -22.20
C ASP A 231 -2.36 -15.65 -22.09
N GLY A 232 -2.87 -14.93 -23.09
CA GLY A 232 -4.26 -14.48 -23.14
C GLY A 232 -4.56 -13.16 -22.41
N ASP A 233 -3.57 -12.49 -21.82
CA ASP A 233 -3.76 -11.18 -21.18
C ASP A 233 -4.26 -10.13 -22.17
N ASN A 234 -5.10 -9.23 -21.68
CA ASN A 234 -5.64 -8.15 -22.51
C ASN A 234 -4.58 -7.06 -22.69
N ILE A 235 -4.32 -6.65 -23.91
CA ILE A 235 -3.48 -5.50 -24.24
C ILE A 235 -4.33 -4.41 -24.88
N THR A 236 -4.12 -3.15 -24.48
CA THR A 236 -4.70 -1.95 -25.08
C THR A 236 -3.59 -0.95 -25.37
N LEU A 237 -3.50 -0.50 -26.62
CA LEU A 237 -2.49 0.43 -27.10
C LEU A 237 -3.17 1.71 -27.58
N THR A 238 -2.83 2.84 -26.98
CA THR A 238 -3.48 4.14 -27.24
C THR A 238 -2.59 5.04 -28.09
N PRO A 239 -3.00 5.45 -29.30
CA PRO A 239 -2.26 6.42 -30.11
C PRO A 239 -2.63 7.87 -29.77
N ASN A 240 -1.65 8.76 -29.94
CA ASN A 240 -1.89 10.13 -30.38
C ASN A 240 -1.44 10.24 -31.84
N SER A 241 -2.37 9.98 -32.76
CA SER A 241 -2.11 10.07 -34.20
C SER A 241 -3.25 10.71 -34.97
N SER A 242 -2.88 11.56 -35.94
CA SER A 242 -3.79 12.10 -36.96
C SER A 242 -3.97 11.19 -38.19
N TRP A 243 -3.41 9.98 -38.17
CA TRP A 243 -3.48 8.99 -39.24
C TRP A 243 -3.92 7.63 -38.70
N ASP A 244 -4.36 6.74 -39.61
CA ASP A 244 -4.50 5.32 -39.27
C ASP A 244 -3.09 4.72 -39.07
N GLY A 245 -2.97 3.67 -38.26
CA GLY A 245 -1.66 3.08 -37.98
C GLY A 245 -1.75 1.63 -37.54
N ASP A 246 -0.85 0.79 -38.07
CA ASP A 246 -0.77 -0.61 -37.67
C ASP A 246 0.17 -0.78 -36.48
N TRP A 247 -0.14 -1.77 -35.64
CA TRP A 247 0.52 -2.04 -34.39
C TRP A 247 1.08 -3.45 -34.35
N ALA A 248 2.22 -3.62 -33.70
CA ALA A 248 2.75 -4.93 -33.36
C ALA A 248 3.56 -4.88 -32.06
N VAL A 249 3.59 -6.01 -31.35
CA VAL A 249 4.32 -6.20 -30.10
C VAL A 249 5.13 -7.48 -30.17
N TRP A 250 6.38 -7.43 -29.69
CA TRP A 250 7.29 -8.57 -29.63
C TRP A 250 7.93 -8.72 -28.26
N ILE A 251 8.38 -9.93 -27.91
CA ILE A 251 9.20 -10.23 -26.73
C ILE A 251 10.43 -11.04 -27.17
N ASP A 252 11.64 -10.50 -26.97
CA ASP A 252 12.92 -11.18 -27.25
C ASP A 252 13.21 -12.24 -26.17
N SER A 253 12.51 -13.38 -26.27
CA SER A 253 12.49 -14.40 -25.22
C SER A 253 13.77 -15.23 -25.17
N ASP A 254 14.48 -15.35 -26.30
CA ASP A 254 15.78 -16.03 -26.34
C ASP A 254 16.96 -15.10 -26.01
N ASN A 255 16.67 -13.80 -25.77
CA ASN A 255 17.61 -12.74 -25.44
C ASN A 255 18.77 -12.65 -26.44
N ASN A 256 18.47 -12.84 -27.73
CA ASN A 256 19.47 -12.82 -28.81
C ASN A 256 19.78 -11.41 -29.34
N GLY A 257 19.11 -10.37 -28.83
CA GLY A 257 19.32 -8.98 -29.22
C GLY A 257 18.55 -8.56 -30.47
N SER A 258 17.61 -9.38 -30.93
CA SER A 258 16.75 -9.12 -32.08
C SER A 258 15.30 -9.57 -31.81
N PHE A 259 14.36 -9.11 -32.63
CA PHE A 259 12.95 -9.49 -32.52
C PHE A 259 12.57 -10.31 -33.75
N ASP A 260 12.53 -11.63 -33.57
CA ASP A 260 12.23 -12.58 -34.62
C ASP A 260 10.71 -12.71 -34.87
N SER A 261 10.34 -13.42 -35.92
CA SER A 261 8.93 -13.49 -36.34
C SER A 261 8.04 -14.29 -35.40
N ASP A 262 8.61 -15.28 -34.72
CA ASP A 262 8.00 -16.14 -33.71
C ASP A 262 7.88 -15.47 -32.34
N GLU A 263 8.54 -14.32 -32.17
CA GLU A 263 8.50 -13.51 -30.96
C GLU A 263 7.39 -12.46 -30.95
N LYS A 264 6.60 -12.38 -32.04
CA LYS A 264 5.49 -11.44 -32.15
C LYS A 264 4.26 -11.98 -31.41
N ILE A 265 3.87 -11.27 -30.35
CA ILE A 265 2.79 -11.69 -29.44
C ILE A 265 1.45 -11.00 -29.71
N PHE A 266 1.45 -9.88 -30.43
CA PHE A 266 0.24 -9.13 -30.76
C PHE A 266 0.41 -8.33 -32.05
N SER A 267 -0.67 -8.17 -32.82
CA SER A 267 -0.74 -7.21 -33.92
C SER A 267 -2.17 -6.75 -34.18
N ALA A 268 -2.35 -5.51 -34.61
CA ALA A 268 -3.66 -4.94 -34.90
C ALA A 268 -3.57 -3.78 -35.91
N SER A 269 -4.62 -3.56 -36.70
CA SER A 269 -4.76 -2.34 -37.50
C SER A 269 -5.57 -1.30 -36.73
N GLY A 270 -4.92 -0.18 -36.40
CA GLY A 270 -5.51 0.96 -35.71
C GLY A 270 -6.13 1.98 -36.65
N ARG A 271 -7.18 2.66 -36.17
CA ARG A 271 -7.80 3.80 -36.85
C ARG A 271 -7.42 5.09 -36.16
N ARG A 272 -7.39 6.18 -36.91
CA ARG A 272 -7.01 7.51 -36.42
C ARG A 272 -7.58 7.85 -35.04
N GLY A 273 -6.67 8.05 -34.09
CA GLY A 273 -6.94 8.48 -32.72
C GLY A 273 -7.77 7.50 -31.90
N ARG A 274 -7.79 6.21 -32.25
CA ARG A 274 -8.51 5.16 -31.51
C ARG A 274 -7.52 4.13 -31.01
N ALA A 275 -7.65 3.76 -29.75
CA ALA A 275 -6.92 2.64 -29.18
C ALA A 275 -7.25 1.33 -29.90
N VAL A 276 -6.29 0.43 -29.94
CA VAL A 276 -6.48 -0.97 -30.36
C VAL A 276 -6.40 -1.86 -29.12
N SER A 277 -7.25 -2.88 -29.05
CA SER A 277 -7.24 -3.83 -27.95
C SER A 277 -7.38 -5.27 -28.46
N GLY A 278 -6.86 -6.22 -27.70
CA GLY A 278 -7.04 -7.66 -27.92
C GLY A 278 -6.31 -8.45 -26.85
N THR A 279 -6.03 -9.72 -27.12
CA THR A 279 -5.28 -10.59 -26.20
C THR A 279 -3.89 -10.89 -26.77
N VAL A 280 -2.89 -11.04 -25.91
CA VAL A 280 -1.54 -11.48 -26.31
C VAL A 280 -1.48 -13.00 -26.46
N ASP A 281 -0.70 -13.48 -27.43
CA ASP A 281 -0.42 -14.90 -27.67
C ASP A 281 1.05 -15.18 -27.29
N LEU A 282 1.26 -15.87 -26.17
CA LEU A 282 2.58 -16.24 -25.67
C LEU A 282 2.90 -17.71 -25.94
N SER A 283 2.16 -18.38 -26.83
CA SER A 283 2.29 -19.83 -27.05
C SER A 283 3.66 -20.28 -27.56
N GLN A 284 4.49 -19.38 -28.09
CA GLN A 284 5.85 -19.62 -28.57
C GLN A 284 6.92 -18.83 -27.78
N ILE A 285 6.53 -18.16 -26.70
CA ILE A 285 7.42 -17.32 -25.88
C ILE A 285 7.83 -18.14 -24.65
N ASP A 286 9.14 -18.23 -24.40
CA ASP A 286 9.65 -18.87 -23.20
C ASP A 286 9.41 -17.97 -21.95
N ASP A 287 9.07 -18.60 -20.82
CA ASP A 287 8.95 -17.92 -19.53
C ASP A 287 10.27 -17.24 -19.14
N GLY A 288 10.18 -16.05 -18.54
CA GLY A 288 11.34 -15.32 -18.06
C GLY A 288 11.24 -13.82 -18.31
N ILE A 289 12.31 -13.12 -17.93
CA ILE A 289 12.45 -11.68 -18.18
C ILE A 289 13.09 -11.49 -19.56
N ALA A 290 12.45 -10.67 -20.39
CA ALA A 290 12.88 -10.38 -21.74
C ALA A 290 12.54 -8.93 -22.12
N ARG A 291 13.19 -8.40 -23.17
CA ARG A 291 12.82 -7.09 -23.71
C ARG A 291 11.54 -7.24 -24.51
N MET A 292 10.57 -6.37 -24.24
CA MET A 292 9.35 -6.21 -25.04
C MET A 292 9.44 -4.96 -25.90
N ARG A 293 9.00 -5.03 -27.15
CA ARG A 293 8.94 -3.88 -28.07
C ARG A 293 7.53 -3.65 -28.55
N VAL A 294 7.04 -2.42 -28.41
CA VAL A 294 5.75 -1.95 -28.94
C VAL A 294 6.00 -1.00 -30.09
N ALA A 295 5.38 -1.23 -31.25
CA ALA A 295 5.54 -0.39 -32.42
C ALA A 295 4.19 0.07 -33.00
N MET A 296 4.10 1.36 -33.31
CA MET A 296 3.00 1.96 -34.06
C MET A 296 3.54 2.54 -35.38
N ASN A 297 3.10 2.02 -36.52
CA ASN A 297 3.50 2.52 -37.85
C ASN A 297 2.33 3.22 -38.56
N GLY A 298 2.51 4.49 -38.92
CA GLY A 298 1.50 5.32 -39.60
C GLY A 298 1.37 5.11 -41.11
N ASP A 299 2.28 4.34 -41.72
CA ASP A 299 2.40 4.17 -43.18
C ASP A 299 2.15 2.72 -43.67
N GLY A 300 1.79 1.80 -42.77
CA GLY A 300 1.55 0.39 -43.07
C GLY A 300 1.99 -0.53 -41.92
N GLU A 301 2.34 -1.78 -42.24
CA GLU A 301 2.64 -2.81 -41.25
C GLU A 301 3.80 -2.43 -40.32
N ALA A 302 3.60 -2.55 -39.00
CA ALA A 302 4.63 -2.32 -38.00
C ALA A 302 5.75 -3.37 -38.08
N ASN A 303 7.00 -2.92 -37.99
CA ASN A 303 8.20 -3.75 -38.11
C ASN A 303 9.17 -3.46 -36.96
N ALA A 304 9.69 -4.51 -36.32
CA ALA A 304 10.55 -4.39 -35.16
C ALA A 304 11.89 -3.66 -35.43
N THR A 305 12.36 -3.63 -36.69
CA THR A 305 13.60 -2.94 -37.08
C THR A 305 13.39 -1.48 -37.51
N GLY A 306 12.15 -0.99 -37.50
CA GLY A 306 11.82 0.40 -37.80
C GLY A 306 11.10 0.65 -39.13
N PHE A 307 10.67 1.90 -39.32
CA PHE A 307 9.82 2.36 -40.42
C PHE A 307 9.86 3.89 -40.54
N THR A 308 9.05 4.50 -41.42
CA THR A 308 9.16 5.94 -41.75
C THR A 308 8.40 6.88 -40.81
N TRP A 309 7.16 6.58 -40.45
CA TRP A 309 6.31 7.43 -39.60
C TRP A 309 5.66 6.62 -38.50
N GLY A 310 5.56 7.19 -37.30
CA GLY A 310 5.11 6.48 -36.10
C GLY A 310 6.18 6.44 -35.01
N GLU A 311 6.12 5.46 -34.12
CA GLU A 311 6.99 5.36 -32.96
C GLU A 311 7.19 3.91 -32.49
N ILE A 312 8.33 3.67 -31.84
CA ILE A 312 8.71 2.41 -31.20
C ILE A 312 9.07 2.69 -29.74
N GLU A 313 8.62 1.84 -28.84
CA GLU A 313 8.97 1.89 -27.42
C GLU A 313 9.40 0.51 -26.92
N ASP A 314 10.50 0.47 -26.17
CA ASP A 314 11.01 -0.75 -25.54
C ASP A 314 10.70 -0.76 -24.03
N TYR A 315 10.31 -1.91 -23.53
CA TYR A 315 9.91 -2.18 -22.16
C TYR A 315 10.53 -3.48 -21.65
N THR A 316 10.53 -3.70 -20.35
CA THR A 316 10.85 -5.03 -19.80
C THR A 316 9.54 -5.82 -19.68
N ALA A 317 9.55 -7.10 -20.03
CA ALA A 317 8.43 -8.02 -19.80
C ALA A 317 8.88 -9.18 -18.91
N GLU A 318 8.05 -9.53 -17.93
CA GLU A 318 8.16 -10.72 -17.12
C GLU A 318 7.08 -11.72 -17.55
N VAL A 319 7.49 -12.76 -18.31
CA VAL A 319 6.60 -13.73 -18.94
C VAL A 319 6.31 -14.89 -18.00
N HIS A 320 5.02 -15.20 -17.81
CA HIS A 320 4.54 -16.30 -16.98
C HIS A 320 3.68 -17.29 -17.79
N SER A 321 3.92 -18.60 -17.59
CA SER A 321 3.08 -19.66 -18.17
C SER A 321 1.64 -19.62 -17.63
N GLY A 322 0.68 -19.19 -18.47
CA GLY A 322 -0.76 -19.17 -18.16
C GLY A 322 -1.42 -20.55 -18.27
N GLY A 323 -2.01 -21.06 -17.17
CA GLY A 323 -2.81 -22.28 -17.14
C GLY A 323 -4.26 -22.03 -16.71
N SER A 324 -5.20 -22.09 -17.66
CA SER A 324 -6.64 -21.96 -17.39
C SER A 324 -7.30 -23.30 -16.98
N THR A 325 -8.12 -23.21 -15.92
CA THR A 325 -9.20 -24.11 -15.42
C THR A 325 -8.89 -25.28 -14.47
N GLY A 326 -9.59 -25.29 -13.32
CA GLY A 326 -10.08 -26.50 -12.64
C GLY A 326 -9.78 -26.60 -11.14
N GLY A 327 -10.79 -26.35 -10.29
CA GLY A 327 -10.67 -26.37 -8.83
C GLY A 327 -10.20 -27.68 -8.19
N GLY A 328 -9.56 -27.55 -7.03
CA GLY A 328 -9.17 -28.67 -6.16
C GLY A 328 -8.14 -28.26 -5.10
N ASN A 329 -8.62 -27.99 -3.90
CA ASN A 329 -7.84 -27.81 -2.67
C ASN A 329 -6.84 -28.96 -2.44
N THR A 330 -5.55 -28.64 -2.28
CA THR A 330 -4.67 -29.23 -1.25
C THR A 330 -3.54 -28.24 -0.93
N GLY A 331 -3.47 -27.79 0.32
CA GLY A 331 -2.55 -26.75 0.78
C GLY A 331 -1.08 -27.13 0.91
N GLY A 332 -0.30 -26.12 1.31
CA GLY A 332 1.13 -26.19 1.66
C GLY A 332 1.87 -25.01 1.04
N GLY A 333 2.07 -23.93 1.81
CA GLY A 333 2.47 -22.61 1.32
C GLY A 333 3.92 -22.44 0.87
N SER A 334 4.14 -21.29 0.22
CA SER A 334 5.33 -20.44 0.36
C SER A 334 5.01 -19.06 -0.20
N SER A 335 5.45 -18.04 0.53
CA SER A 335 5.17 -16.60 0.45
C SER A 335 5.94 -15.82 -0.63
N GLY A 336 5.36 -14.69 -1.07
CA GLY A 336 5.97 -13.57 -1.81
C GLY A 336 4.95 -12.95 -2.78
N GLY A 337 4.13 -11.96 -2.39
CA GLY A 337 4.47 -10.52 -2.29
C GLY A 337 3.99 -9.79 -3.56
N GLU A 338 2.74 -9.99 -3.99
CA GLU A 338 1.54 -9.18 -3.67
C GLU A 338 1.63 -7.79 -4.33
N ASP A 339 0.99 -7.65 -5.50
CA ASP A 339 -0.38 -7.12 -5.64
C ASP A 339 -0.51 -5.75 -4.97
N LYS A 340 -1.12 -4.77 -5.65
CA LYS A 340 -1.59 -3.55 -4.98
C LYS A 340 -2.42 -3.99 -3.77
N LEU A 341 -1.88 -3.89 -2.56
CA LEU A 341 -2.47 -4.40 -1.31
C LEU A 341 -3.60 -3.48 -0.79
N TYR A 342 -4.40 -2.93 -1.71
CA TYR A 342 -5.55 -2.08 -1.41
C TYR A 342 -6.72 -2.54 -2.28
N GLY A 343 -7.88 -2.81 -1.66
CA GLY A 343 -9.10 -3.23 -2.35
C GLY A 343 -9.82 -4.37 -1.63
N SER A 344 -10.90 -4.89 -2.23
CA SER A 344 -11.73 -5.93 -1.60
C SER A 344 -11.09 -7.32 -1.51
N HIS A 345 -9.84 -7.46 -1.95
CA HIS A 345 -9.00 -8.64 -1.73
C HIS A 345 -8.27 -8.62 -0.38
N VAL A 346 -8.11 -7.46 0.27
CA VAL A 346 -7.46 -7.31 1.58
C VAL A 346 -8.43 -7.73 2.69
N GLN A 347 -8.43 -8.99 3.08
CA GLN A 347 -9.41 -9.54 4.04
C GLN A 347 -8.76 -9.94 5.36
N TRP A 348 -9.47 -9.80 6.46
CA TRP A 348 -9.10 -10.46 7.71
C TRP A 348 -9.23 -11.96 7.54
N LEU A 349 -8.09 -12.66 7.56
CA LEU A 349 -8.00 -14.07 7.20
C LEU A 349 -8.35 -15.02 8.35
N HIS A 350 -8.31 -14.52 9.59
CA HIS A 350 -8.50 -15.34 10.79
C HIS A 350 -9.98 -15.48 11.14
N ASP A 351 -10.32 -16.58 11.82
CA ASP A 351 -11.64 -16.80 12.42
C ASP A 351 -11.75 -16.21 13.83
N ASN A 352 -10.74 -15.45 14.25
CA ASN A 352 -10.70 -14.84 15.56
C ASN A 352 -9.78 -13.60 15.59
N VAL A 353 -9.85 -12.86 16.69
CA VAL A 353 -8.89 -11.82 17.06
C VAL A 353 -8.60 -11.90 18.56
N ASN A 354 -7.33 -11.77 18.94
CA ASN A 354 -6.88 -11.72 20.32
C ASN A 354 -6.41 -10.30 20.69
N VAL A 355 -7.00 -9.71 21.72
CA VAL A 355 -6.65 -8.36 22.17
C VAL A 355 -5.72 -8.41 23.38
N LYS A 356 -4.48 -7.96 23.22
CA LYS A 356 -3.52 -7.80 24.33
C LYS A 356 -3.61 -6.40 24.91
N ILE A 357 -4.01 -6.30 26.17
CA ILE A 357 -4.34 -5.02 26.82
C ILE A 357 -3.23 -4.61 27.78
N PHE A 358 -2.61 -3.45 27.52
CA PHE A 358 -1.53 -2.89 28.32
C PHE A 358 -1.99 -1.60 29.00
N LYS A 359 -1.77 -1.52 30.31
CA LYS A 359 -2.15 -0.37 31.13
C LYS A 359 -0.91 0.47 31.43
N PHE A 360 -0.94 1.74 31.09
CA PHE A 360 0.12 2.70 31.32
C PHE A 360 -0.31 3.73 32.36
N GLU A 361 0.54 4.01 33.34
CA GLU A 361 0.31 5.03 34.38
C GLU A 361 1.52 5.94 34.53
N PHE A 362 1.29 7.21 34.86
CA PHE A 362 2.36 8.14 35.17
C PHE A 362 2.72 8.07 36.65
N THR A 363 3.92 8.53 37.00
CA THR A 363 4.37 8.59 38.41
C THR A 363 3.46 9.40 39.34
N ASP A 364 2.60 10.26 38.79
CA ASP A 364 1.69 11.15 39.52
C ASP A 364 0.21 11.04 39.12
N VAL A 365 -0.13 10.19 38.14
CA VAL A 365 -1.51 9.99 37.66
C VAL A 365 -1.74 8.53 37.26
N ASP A 366 -2.66 7.89 37.99
CA ASP A 366 -3.10 6.51 37.76
C ASP A 366 -4.29 6.47 36.77
N LEU A 367 -4.54 5.30 36.18
CA LEU A 367 -5.74 5.06 35.37
C LEU A 367 -6.97 4.96 36.27
N THR A 368 -8.10 5.49 35.80
CA THR A 368 -9.40 5.27 36.43
C THR A 368 -10.04 3.93 36.02
N TRP A 369 -9.55 3.31 34.94
CA TRP A 369 -10.07 2.04 34.44
C TRP A 369 -9.57 0.87 35.26
N SER A 370 -10.46 0.33 36.11
CA SER A 370 -10.19 -0.94 36.79
C SER A 370 -10.21 -2.12 35.82
N ASP A 371 -9.54 -3.22 36.17
CA ASP A 371 -9.63 -4.50 35.44
C ASP A 371 -11.07 -4.98 35.26
N SER A 372 -11.95 -4.72 36.24
CA SER A 372 -13.37 -5.08 36.15
C SER A 372 -14.10 -4.28 35.08
N ARG A 373 -13.73 -3.01 34.88
CA ARG A 373 -14.27 -2.17 33.82
C ARG A 373 -13.80 -2.70 32.47
N ILE A 374 -12.49 -2.86 32.29
CA ILE A 374 -11.89 -3.39 31.05
C ILE A 374 -12.56 -4.71 30.64
N LYS A 375 -12.70 -5.64 31.58
CA LYS A 375 -13.39 -6.92 31.34
C LYS A 375 -14.85 -6.74 30.93
N SER A 376 -15.57 -5.79 31.53
CA SER A 376 -16.96 -5.49 31.17
C SER A 376 -17.05 -5.01 29.73
N GLU A 377 -16.26 -4.00 29.35
CA GLU A 377 -16.25 -3.44 28.00
C GLU A 377 -15.87 -4.52 26.98
N MET A 378 -14.80 -5.28 27.23
CA MET A 378 -14.38 -6.36 26.32
C MET A 378 -15.43 -7.47 26.18
N ASN A 379 -16.21 -7.78 27.22
CA ASN A 379 -17.27 -8.78 27.11
C ASN A 379 -18.44 -8.30 26.23
N GLU A 380 -18.74 -7.00 26.21
CA GLU A 380 -19.71 -6.42 25.28
C GLU A 380 -19.20 -6.53 23.85
N ILE A 381 -17.93 -6.24 23.61
CA ILE A 381 -17.27 -6.39 22.29
C ILE A 381 -17.27 -7.84 21.83
N VAL A 382 -16.97 -8.79 22.72
CA VAL A 382 -17.04 -10.23 22.42
C VAL A 382 -18.45 -10.63 21.97
N THR A 383 -19.47 -10.15 22.68
CA THR A 383 -20.87 -10.42 22.34
C THR A 383 -21.22 -9.81 20.98
N TYR A 384 -20.79 -8.56 20.74
CA TYR A 384 -21.02 -7.87 19.49
C TYR A 384 -20.45 -8.63 18.28
N PHE A 385 -19.17 -9.01 18.31
CA PHE A 385 -18.57 -9.71 17.17
C PHE A 385 -19.09 -11.15 17.00
N ASP A 386 -19.52 -11.83 18.08
CA ASP A 386 -20.24 -13.11 17.99
C ASP A 386 -21.57 -12.93 17.23
N GLU A 387 -22.35 -11.91 17.58
CA GLU A 387 -23.61 -11.58 16.89
C GLU A 387 -23.38 -11.17 15.44
N GLN A 388 -22.41 -10.30 15.16
CA GLN A 388 -22.14 -9.81 13.81
C GLN A 388 -21.60 -10.89 12.87
N SER A 389 -20.88 -11.87 13.40
CA SER A 389 -20.32 -13.01 12.66
C SER A 389 -21.25 -14.22 12.61
N TYR A 390 -22.42 -14.14 13.26
CA TYR A 390 -23.35 -15.25 13.42
C TYR A 390 -22.69 -16.48 14.07
N GLY A 391 -21.82 -16.22 15.05
CA GLY A 391 -21.06 -17.22 15.80
C GLY A 391 -19.83 -17.79 15.07
N SER A 392 -19.41 -17.18 13.97
CA SER A 392 -18.27 -17.65 13.15
C SER A 392 -16.94 -16.99 13.51
N PHE A 393 -16.94 -16.07 14.47
CA PHE A 393 -15.76 -15.29 14.84
C PHE A 393 -15.60 -15.17 16.35
N ALA A 394 -14.40 -15.47 16.85
CA ALA A 394 -14.10 -15.35 18.27
C ALA A 394 -13.28 -14.09 18.57
N VAL A 395 -13.70 -13.34 19.58
CA VAL A 395 -12.84 -12.32 20.20
C VAL A 395 -12.32 -12.87 21.51
N THR A 396 -11.00 -12.88 21.70
CA THR A 396 -10.36 -13.17 22.98
C THR A 396 -9.58 -11.95 23.45
N TYR A 397 -9.28 -11.89 24.75
CA TYR A 397 -8.46 -10.82 25.27
C TYR A 397 -7.69 -11.25 26.51
N GLU A 398 -6.55 -10.61 26.71
CA GLU A 398 -5.72 -10.75 27.90
C GLU A 398 -5.27 -9.39 28.41
N ILE A 399 -5.31 -9.21 29.73
CA ILE A 399 -4.81 -7.99 30.38
C ILE A 399 -3.43 -8.29 30.90
N HIS A 400 -2.44 -7.51 30.46
CA HIS A 400 -1.08 -7.59 30.98
C HIS A 400 -1.10 -7.43 32.50
N GLU A 401 -0.42 -8.34 33.21
CA GLU A 401 -0.53 -8.47 34.67
C GLU A 401 -0.03 -7.22 35.39
N GLU A 402 1.11 -6.69 34.93
CA GLU A 402 1.72 -5.50 35.53
C GLU A 402 1.18 -4.22 34.90
N VAL A 403 1.07 -3.17 35.71
CA VAL A 403 0.86 -1.83 35.17
C VAL A 403 2.20 -1.25 34.77
N ILE A 404 2.28 -0.77 33.54
CA ILE A 404 3.48 -0.15 32.99
C ILE A 404 3.60 1.26 33.56
N GLN A 405 4.67 1.50 34.30
CA GLN A 405 4.96 2.80 34.89
C GLN A 405 5.76 3.66 33.91
N ILE A 406 5.13 4.72 33.42
CA ILE A 406 5.78 5.80 32.69
C ILE A 406 6.58 6.59 33.72
N ASN A 407 7.90 6.42 33.72
CA ASN A 407 8.85 6.97 34.71
C ASN A 407 9.04 8.50 34.62
N SER A 408 7.95 9.24 34.51
CA SER A 408 7.84 10.69 34.36
C SER A 408 6.48 11.17 34.89
N ARG A 409 6.30 12.48 35.03
CA ARG A 409 4.99 13.03 35.37
C ARG A 409 4.13 13.16 34.13
N LYS A 410 2.81 13.08 34.29
CA LYS A 410 1.87 13.33 33.19
C LYS A 410 2.08 14.71 32.56
N SER A 411 2.37 15.72 33.38
CA SER A 411 2.61 17.10 32.91
C SER A 411 3.81 17.23 31.96
N ASP A 412 4.74 16.28 32.01
CA ASP A 412 5.92 16.28 31.12
C ASP A 412 5.52 15.87 29.69
N TRP A 413 4.35 15.23 29.53
CA TRP A 413 3.80 14.76 28.24
C TRP A 413 2.62 15.59 27.73
N ASP A 414 2.04 16.46 28.55
CA ASP A 414 0.89 17.30 28.18
C ASP A 414 1.16 18.29 27.02
N GLY A 415 2.37 18.30 26.44
CA GLY A 415 2.75 19.07 25.25
C GLY A 415 3.61 18.31 24.24
N THR A 416 3.68 16.98 24.33
CA THR A 416 4.37 16.13 23.33
C THR A 416 3.48 15.81 22.14
N THR A 417 4.06 15.47 20.99
CA THR A 417 3.28 15.10 19.79
C THR A 417 2.73 13.68 19.87
N SER A 418 1.67 13.40 19.10
CA SER A 418 1.09 12.05 18.96
C SER A 418 2.14 11.01 18.54
N SER A 419 3.09 11.40 17.68
CA SER A 419 4.19 10.54 17.23
C SER A 419 5.16 10.19 18.35
N GLN A 420 5.46 11.11 19.27
CA GLN A 420 6.36 10.84 20.41
C GLN A 420 5.72 9.85 21.39
N TRP A 421 4.43 10.01 21.67
CA TRP A 421 3.70 9.07 22.49
C TRP A 421 3.60 7.70 21.83
N ARG A 422 3.29 7.66 20.54
CA ARG A 422 3.28 6.41 19.76
C ARG A 422 4.62 5.68 19.87
N ALA A 423 5.73 6.35 19.55
CA ALA A 423 7.07 5.76 19.63
C ALA A 423 7.40 5.20 21.03
N TYR A 424 6.91 5.85 22.09
CA TYR A 424 7.11 5.36 23.46
C TYR A 424 6.34 4.06 23.75
N ILE A 425 5.08 3.97 23.32
CA ILE A 425 4.28 2.74 23.44
C ILE A 425 4.96 1.61 22.67
N GLU A 426 5.37 1.90 21.44
CA GLU A 426 6.08 0.99 20.55
C GLU A 426 7.35 0.41 21.18
N GLU A 427 8.25 1.27 21.65
CA GLU A 427 9.48 0.85 22.35
C GLU A 427 9.16 0.01 23.59
N THR A 428 8.12 0.40 24.34
CA THR A 428 7.74 -0.33 25.56
C THR A 428 7.20 -1.73 25.25
N LEU A 429 6.36 -1.89 24.22
CA LEU A 429 5.86 -3.20 23.80
C LEU A 429 7.02 -4.10 23.35
N ILE A 430 7.97 -3.58 22.57
CA ILE A 430 9.18 -4.31 22.15
C ILE A 430 10.00 -4.76 23.36
N ASP A 431 10.20 -3.88 24.34
CA ASP A 431 10.95 -4.19 25.58
C ASP A 431 10.25 -5.26 26.43
N LEU A 432 8.93 -5.32 26.39
CA LEU A 432 8.12 -6.38 27.00
C LEU A 432 8.12 -7.69 26.20
N GLY A 433 8.75 -7.70 25.02
CA GLY A 433 8.89 -8.87 24.15
C GLY A 433 7.80 -9.00 23.09
N GLU A 434 6.92 -8.00 22.96
CA GLU A 434 5.85 -7.94 21.97
C GLU A 434 6.38 -7.28 20.69
N LYS A 435 6.98 -8.09 19.80
CA LYS A 435 7.70 -7.57 18.62
C LYS A 435 6.83 -7.45 17.37
N ASP A 436 5.69 -8.12 17.36
CA ASP A 436 4.81 -8.26 16.19
C ASP A 436 3.57 -7.34 16.31
N TYR A 437 3.67 -6.23 17.05
CA TYR A 437 2.50 -5.44 17.46
C TYR A 437 1.81 -4.62 16.36
N ASN A 438 2.42 -4.51 15.20
CA ASN A 438 1.84 -3.90 14.00
C ASN A 438 1.69 -4.93 12.87
N ASP A 439 1.83 -6.23 13.17
CA ASP A 439 1.64 -7.29 12.18
C ASP A 439 0.14 -7.53 11.96
N ILE A 440 -0.37 -7.06 10.83
CA ILE A 440 -1.77 -7.22 10.42
C ILE A 440 -2.11 -8.65 9.98
N ASP A 441 -1.10 -9.45 9.66
CA ASP A 441 -1.27 -10.84 9.28
C ASP A 441 -1.40 -11.73 10.51
N ASP A 442 -1.08 -11.23 11.71
CA ASP A 442 -1.36 -11.93 12.96
C ASP A 442 -2.82 -11.71 13.40
N ASN A 443 -3.34 -12.66 14.17
CA ASN A 443 -4.65 -12.52 14.78
C ASN A 443 -4.63 -11.66 16.05
N THR A 444 -3.50 -11.05 16.42
CA THR A 444 -3.35 -10.28 17.65
C THR A 444 -3.42 -8.79 17.39
N ILE A 445 -4.17 -8.06 18.21
CA ILE A 445 -4.13 -6.60 18.26
C ILE A 445 -3.79 -6.11 19.67
N TYR A 446 -3.14 -4.95 19.75
CA TYR A 446 -2.58 -4.40 20.97
C TYR A 446 -3.38 -3.18 21.42
N LEU A 447 -3.96 -3.21 22.62
CA LEU A 447 -4.72 -2.11 23.20
C LEU A 447 -3.90 -1.45 24.32
N ALA A 448 -3.34 -0.28 24.06
CA ALA A 448 -2.65 0.53 25.06
C ALA A 448 -3.62 1.53 25.72
N LEU A 449 -3.83 1.39 27.03
CA LEU A 449 -4.65 2.29 27.84
C LEU A 449 -3.76 3.26 28.62
N ALA A 450 -4.01 4.56 28.54
CA ALA A 450 -3.25 5.58 29.28
C ALA A 450 -4.13 6.76 29.74
N PRO A 451 -3.78 7.49 30.80
CA PRO A 451 -4.48 8.73 31.18
C PRO A 451 -4.50 9.79 30.07
N GLU A 452 -5.62 10.51 29.92
CA GLU A 452 -5.76 11.57 28.90
C GLU A 452 -4.79 12.73 29.09
N PHE A 453 -4.06 13.17 28.05
CA PHE A 453 -3.20 14.35 28.13
C PHE A 453 -3.95 15.66 27.89
N ASN A 454 -3.44 16.77 28.43
CA ASN A 454 -4.15 18.06 28.49
C ASN A 454 -4.29 18.79 27.13
N TYR A 455 -3.67 18.31 26.04
CA TYR A 455 -3.73 18.95 24.72
C TYR A 455 -3.77 17.90 23.59
N TRP A 456 -4.96 17.38 23.32
CA TRP A 456 -5.30 16.58 22.12
C TRP A 456 -6.53 17.18 21.45
N ALA A 457 -6.51 18.50 21.20
CA ALA A 457 -7.19 18.99 20.02
C ALA A 457 -6.16 18.76 18.91
N GLU A 458 -6.45 17.84 18.00
CA GLU A 458 -5.75 17.80 16.73
C GLU A 458 -5.70 19.22 16.18
N ILE A 459 -4.49 19.76 15.99
CA ILE A 459 -4.31 20.77 14.97
C ILE A 459 -4.05 19.96 13.69
N GLU A 460 -5.08 19.30 13.22
CA GLU A 460 -5.32 19.21 11.78
C GLU A 460 -6.39 20.29 11.53
N ASP A 461 -6.09 21.21 10.61
CA ASP A 461 -6.95 22.31 10.17
C ASP A 461 -7.33 23.48 11.10
N GLY A 462 -6.68 23.63 12.26
CA GLY A 462 -6.61 24.95 12.92
C GLY A 462 -7.95 25.51 13.43
N VAL A 463 -8.98 24.67 13.60
CA VAL A 463 -10.25 25.05 14.22
C VAL A 463 -10.20 24.71 15.70
N TYR A 464 -10.31 25.74 16.54
CA TYR A 464 -10.53 25.58 17.98
C TYR A 464 -12.02 25.24 18.21
N GLY A 465 -12.37 23.97 17.95
CA GLY A 465 -13.72 23.44 18.03
C GLY A 465 -14.04 22.77 19.37
N TRP A 466 -15.32 22.60 19.63
CA TRP A 466 -15.94 22.14 20.87
C TRP A 466 -15.64 20.66 21.17
N ARG A 467 -15.77 20.22 22.45
CA ARG A 467 -15.42 18.84 22.90
C ARG A 467 -16.58 17.87 22.64
N PRO A 468 -16.49 16.91 21.70
CA PRO A 468 -17.48 15.85 21.61
C PRO A 468 -17.35 14.91 22.81
N HIS A 469 -18.47 14.40 23.31
CA HIS A 469 -18.49 13.34 24.30
C HIS A 469 -18.16 12.01 23.60
N GLY A 470 -17.02 11.36 23.90
CA GLY A 470 -16.62 10.09 23.27
C GLY A 470 -15.29 9.52 23.78
N ILE A 471 -14.93 8.30 23.34
CA ILE A 471 -13.59 7.71 23.52
C ILE A 471 -12.57 8.54 22.73
N LYS A 472 -11.43 8.82 23.35
CA LYS A 472 -10.29 9.41 22.64
C LYS A 472 -9.34 8.28 22.32
N ALA A 473 -9.19 7.98 21.04
CA ALA A 473 -8.33 6.92 20.58
C ALA A 473 -7.47 7.37 19.40
N GLY A 474 -6.35 6.68 19.20
CA GLY A 474 -5.63 6.72 17.95
C GLY A 474 -5.25 5.30 17.57
N VAL A 475 -5.43 4.96 16.31
CA VAL A 475 -5.26 3.59 15.82
C VAL A 475 -4.22 3.52 14.72
N ASN A 476 -3.54 2.39 14.69
CA ASN A 476 -2.73 1.89 13.59
C ASN A 476 -3.16 0.45 13.32
N PRO A 477 -2.89 -0.08 12.12
CA PRO A 477 -2.94 -1.52 11.90
C PRO A 477 -2.22 -2.28 13.03
N GLY A 478 -2.90 -3.26 13.63
CA GLY A 478 -2.42 -4.05 14.76
C GLY A 478 -2.47 -3.38 16.14
N THR A 479 -2.58 -2.04 16.26
CA THR A 479 -2.47 -1.35 17.56
C THR A 479 -3.47 -0.21 17.76
N ILE A 480 -4.12 -0.21 18.91
CA ILE A 480 -5.06 0.81 19.38
C ILE A 480 -4.48 1.50 20.62
N ARG A 481 -4.55 2.82 20.68
CA ARG A 481 -4.21 3.63 21.86
C ARG A 481 -5.45 4.33 22.34
N VAL A 482 -5.92 4.03 23.54
CA VAL A 482 -7.11 4.64 24.16
C VAL A 482 -6.72 5.47 25.37
N TYR A 483 -7.32 6.66 25.45
CA TYR A 483 -7.07 7.59 26.53
C TYR A 483 -8.23 7.63 27.53
N ASP A 484 -7.88 7.47 28.80
CA ASP A 484 -8.81 7.57 29.91
C ASP A 484 -9.14 9.04 30.22
N THR A 485 -10.31 9.46 29.73
CA THR A 485 -10.88 10.79 29.94
C THR A 485 -11.69 10.91 31.24
N GLY A 486 -11.88 9.79 31.96
CA GLY A 486 -12.81 9.70 33.08
C GLY A 486 -14.29 9.73 32.70
N ASP A 487 -14.65 9.86 31.40
CA ASP A 487 -16.02 9.62 30.93
C ASP A 487 -16.31 8.11 30.92
N VAL A 488 -17.57 7.76 31.16
CA VAL A 488 -18.08 6.39 31.31
C VAL A 488 -19.14 6.05 30.25
N ARG A 489 -19.43 6.96 29.32
CA ARG A 489 -20.37 6.71 28.22
C ARG A 489 -19.69 5.90 27.10
N SER A 490 -20.21 4.68 26.90
CA SER A 490 -20.03 3.76 25.76
C SER A 490 -18.64 3.70 25.12
N GLN A 491 -17.66 3.21 25.90
CA GLN A 491 -16.32 2.96 25.39
C GLN A 491 -16.21 1.65 24.63
N ALA A 492 -17.00 0.62 24.97
CA ALA A 492 -16.94 -0.67 24.28
C ALA A 492 -17.22 -0.56 22.77
N GLY A 493 -18.27 0.17 22.37
CA GLY A 493 -18.58 0.42 20.95
C GLY A 493 -17.46 1.17 20.24
N GLY A 494 -16.92 2.22 20.88
CA GLY A 494 -15.76 2.94 20.37
C GLY A 494 -14.52 2.06 20.23
N ILE A 495 -14.21 1.22 21.23
CA ILE A 495 -13.10 0.26 21.13
C ILE A 495 -13.37 -0.74 19.99
N ALA A 496 -14.59 -1.25 19.83
CA ALA A 496 -14.94 -2.14 18.72
C ALA A 496 -14.73 -1.48 17.36
N HIS A 497 -15.08 -0.19 17.23
CA HIS A 497 -14.80 0.62 16.05
C HIS A 497 -13.28 0.71 15.77
N GLU A 498 -12.49 1.07 16.79
CA GLU A 498 -11.03 1.10 16.66
C GLU A 498 -10.43 -0.29 16.36
N MET A 499 -11.04 -1.36 16.86
CA MET A 499 -10.66 -2.73 16.49
C MET A 499 -10.90 -2.99 15.00
N GLY A 500 -11.99 -2.47 14.42
CA GLY A 500 -12.22 -2.49 12.98
C GLY A 500 -11.04 -1.88 12.22
N HIS A 501 -10.59 -0.69 12.61
CA HIS A 501 -9.41 -0.04 12.01
C HIS A 501 -8.12 -0.82 12.23
N ALA A 502 -7.89 -1.35 13.44
CA ALA A 502 -6.69 -2.12 13.74
C ALA A 502 -6.63 -3.42 12.92
N MET A 503 -7.78 -3.99 12.56
CA MET A 503 -7.87 -5.15 11.67
C MET A 503 -7.76 -4.77 10.19
N GLY A 504 -8.11 -3.54 9.80
CA GLY A 504 -7.96 -3.04 8.43
C GLY A 504 -9.24 -2.51 7.77
N LEU A 505 -10.28 -2.14 8.51
CA LEU A 505 -11.45 -1.44 7.95
C LEU A 505 -11.25 0.08 7.89
N HIS A 506 -11.86 0.73 6.90
CA HIS A 506 -12.07 2.18 6.88
C HIS A 506 -13.39 2.57 7.56
N HIS A 507 -13.63 3.88 7.73
CA HIS A 507 -14.97 4.35 8.09
C HIS A 507 -15.97 3.91 7.02
N ALA A 508 -17.19 3.57 7.42
CA ALA A 508 -18.31 3.41 6.52
C ALA A 508 -18.87 4.80 6.22
N GLN A 509 -18.87 5.17 4.95
CA GLN A 509 -19.17 6.52 4.50
C GLN A 509 -20.53 6.61 3.83
N GLY A 510 -20.95 7.83 3.52
CA GLY A 510 -22.12 8.12 2.68
C GLY A 510 -21.70 8.87 1.41
N ILE A 511 -22.47 8.69 0.34
CA ILE A 511 -22.41 9.56 -0.85
C ILE A 511 -23.63 10.47 -0.83
N ASP A 512 -23.40 11.77 -0.68
CA ASP A 512 -24.37 12.81 -0.95
C ASP A 512 -24.14 13.37 -2.36
N GLY A 513 -24.94 12.92 -3.32
CA GLY A 513 -24.91 13.42 -4.68
C GLY A 513 -25.76 14.69 -4.88
N GLN A 514 -26.22 15.33 -3.80
CA GLN A 514 -27.11 16.49 -3.73
C GLN A 514 -28.45 16.27 -4.44
N GLU A 515 -28.56 16.67 -5.71
CA GLU A 515 -29.79 16.47 -6.49
C GLU A 515 -29.90 15.05 -7.08
N THR A 516 -28.86 14.23 -6.91
CA THR A 516 -28.72 12.89 -7.48
C THR A 516 -28.16 11.91 -6.45
N ILE A 517 -28.18 10.62 -6.76
CA ILE A 517 -27.69 9.58 -5.83
C ILE A 517 -26.15 9.52 -5.79
N PHE A 518 -25.47 9.85 -6.90
CA PHE A 518 -24.01 9.69 -7.05
C PHE A 518 -23.25 11.00 -7.28
N GLY A 519 -23.94 12.11 -7.49
CA GLY A 519 -23.33 13.40 -7.78
C GLY A 519 -22.65 13.44 -9.15
N VAL A 520 -21.56 14.19 -9.24
CA VAL A 520 -20.72 14.38 -10.42
C VAL A 520 -19.30 13.80 -10.25
N GLY A 521 -19.03 13.11 -9.13
CA GLY A 521 -17.74 12.48 -8.81
C GLY A 521 -16.75 13.41 -8.11
N HIS A 522 -17.22 14.43 -7.41
CA HIS A 522 -16.38 15.34 -6.62
C HIS A 522 -16.23 14.88 -5.17
N TYR A 523 -15.11 14.20 -4.90
CA TYR A 523 -14.74 13.62 -3.59
C TYR A 523 -15.09 14.51 -2.39
N GLU A 524 -14.50 15.71 -2.29
CA GLU A 524 -14.64 16.58 -1.10
C GLU A 524 -16.05 17.09 -0.83
N SER A 525 -16.92 17.13 -1.85
CA SER A 525 -18.27 17.67 -1.72
C SER A 525 -19.36 16.60 -1.67
N GLU A 526 -19.04 15.36 -2.05
CA GLU A 526 -20.01 14.27 -2.14
C GLU A 526 -19.76 13.20 -1.08
N ARG A 527 -18.54 13.09 -0.56
CA ARG A 527 -18.18 12.12 0.47
C ARG A 527 -18.54 12.67 1.85
N ILE A 528 -19.43 11.98 2.55
CA ILE A 528 -19.70 12.23 3.96
C ILE A 528 -18.97 11.18 4.81
N GLN A 529 -17.96 11.62 5.55
CA GLN A 529 -17.19 10.73 6.45
C GLN A 529 -18.12 10.22 7.55
N TYR A 530 -18.02 8.94 7.90
CA TYR A 530 -18.98 8.30 8.82
C TYR A 530 -20.44 8.35 8.35
N GLY A 531 -20.71 8.71 7.08
CA GLY A 531 -22.06 8.95 6.57
C GLY A 531 -23.00 7.75 6.56
N ASN A 532 -22.55 6.55 6.93
CA ASN A 532 -23.46 5.44 7.21
C ASN A 532 -23.96 5.50 8.67
N PRO A 533 -25.23 5.88 8.94
CA PRO A 533 -25.74 6.08 10.29
C PRO A 533 -26.08 4.79 11.03
N TYR A 534 -25.95 3.64 10.37
CA TYR A 534 -26.33 2.34 10.92
C TYR A 534 -25.12 1.46 11.24
N ASP A 535 -23.93 1.81 10.76
CA ASP A 535 -22.74 0.98 10.78
C ASP A 535 -21.84 1.28 11.98
N LEU A 536 -21.19 0.25 12.54
CA LEU A 536 -20.14 0.43 13.56
C LEU A 536 -19.01 1.30 13.04
N MET A 537 -18.60 1.11 11.79
CA MET A 537 -17.55 1.91 11.16
C MET A 537 -18.08 3.27 10.66
N GLY A 538 -19.38 3.53 10.79
CA GLY A 538 -20.00 4.82 10.47
C GLY A 538 -20.38 5.60 11.73
N ASN A 539 -21.42 6.41 11.64
CA ASN A 539 -21.84 7.30 12.75
C ASN A 539 -22.39 6.54 13.97
N ARG A 540 -22.57 5.21 13.89
CA ARG A 540 -23.10 4.37 14.97
C ARG A 540 -22.04 3.57 15.73
N ALA A 541 -20.79 4.00 15.68
CA ALA A 541 -19.68 3.42 16.45
C ALA A 541 -20.03 3.24 17.95
N TRP A 542 -20.62 4.26 18.58
CA TRP A 542 -20.87 4.30 20.02
C TRP A 542 -21.98 3.36 20.51
N GLU A 543 -22.87 2.93 19.61
CA GLU A 543 -24.07 2.14 19.96
C GLU A 543 -24.02 0.72 19.38
N PHE A 544 -22.84 0.25 18.97
CA PHE A 544 -22.69 -1.06 18.33
C PHE A 544 -23.56 -1.22 17.08
N GLY A 545 -23.51 -0.25 16.16
CA GLY A 545 -24.20 -0.38 14.86
C GLY A 545 -23.82 -1.67 14.13
N SER A 546 -24.77 -2.27 13.41
CA SER A 546 -24.49 -3.48 12.63
C SER A 546 -23.61 -3.17 11.42
N LEU A 547 -22.56 -3.96 11.22
CA LEU A 547 -21.72 -3.87 10.01
C LEU A 547 -22.58 -4.12 8.76
N ASN A 548 -22.40 -3.28 7.75
CA ASN A 548 -22.98 -3.47 6.42
C ASN A 548 -22.42 -4.72 5.74
N LEU A 549 -23.15 -5.27 4.77
CA LEU A 549 -22.76 -6.52 4.12
C LEU A 549 -21.38 -6.49 3.45
N TYR A 550 -20.96 -5.34 2.93
CA TYR A 550 -19.65 -5.20 2.31
C TYR A 550 -18.52 -5.26 3.34
N TYR A 551 -18.69 -4.63 4.51
CA TYR A 551 -17.75 -4.75 5.64
C TYR A 551 -17.87 -6.08 6.39
N LYS A 552 -19.03 -6.73 6.43
CA LYS A 552 -19.10 -8.13 6.89
C LYS A 552 -18.27 -9.05 5.98
N ASN A 553 -18.18 -8.75 4.67
CA ASN A 553 -17.36 -9.52 3.73
C ASN A 553 -15.84 -9.32 3.91
N PHE A 554 -15.41 -8.29 4.64
CA PHE A 554 -13.99 -8.13 5.00
C PHE A 554 -13.45 -9.36 5.75
N PHE A 555 -14.26 -9.95 6.64
CA PHE A 555 -13.89 -11.15 7.37
C PHE A 555 -14.05 -12.39 6.50
N LYS A 556 -12.94 -12.92 5.99
CA LYS A 556 -12.93 -14.03 5.03
C LYS A 556 -13.69 -15.25 5.52
N THR A 557 -13.55 -15.56 6.81
CA THR A 557 -14.14 -16.74 7.46
C THR A 557 -15.65 -16.65 7.64
N TRP A 558 -16.24 -15.44 7.60
CA TRP A 558 -17.68 -15.25 7.68
C TRP A 558 -18.38 -15.66 6.37
N ASN A 559 -17.63 -15.71 5.26
CA ASN A 559 -18.08 -16.20 3.96
C ASN A 559 -19.40 -15.56 3.48
N ILE A 560 -19.54 -14.25 3.68
CA ILE A 560 -20.77 -13.50 3.43
C ILE A 560 -21.25 -13.62 1.97
N LYS A 561 -20.34 -13.66 1.00
CA LYS A 561 -20.65 -13.83 -0.43
C LYS A 561 -21.48 -15.08 -0.75
N SER A 562 -21.44 -16.11 0.10
CA SER A 562 -22.27 -17.32 -0.06
C SER A 562 -23.75 -17.11 0.31
N TYR A 563 -24.06 -16.01 0.99
CA TYR A 563 -25.41 -15.63 1.45
C TYR A 563 -25.86 -14.27 0.88
N THR A 564 -25.05 -13.69 0.00
CA THR A 564 -25.33 -12.48 -0.77
C THR A 564 -25.04 -12.77 -2.26
N PRO A 565 -25.91 -13.53 -2.94
CA PRO A 565 -25.65 -13.93 -4.32
C PRO A 565 -25.54 -12.72 -5.25
N GLU A 566 -24.64 -12.81 -6.22
CA GLU A 566 -24.60 -11.87 -7.33
C GLU A 566 -25.74 -12.19 -8.31
N VAL A 567 -26.60 -11.20 -8.55
CA VAL A 567 -27.78 -11.35 -9.39
C VAL A 567 -27.42 -11.03 -10.83
N THR A 568 -27.55 -12.03 -11.70
CA THR A 568 -27.26 -11.93 -13.15
C THR A 568 -28.49 -12.14 -14.02
N GLN A 569 -29.67 -12.34 -13.42
CA GLN A 569 -30.92 -12.61 -14.14
C GLN A 569 -32.06 -11.77 -13.57
N SER A 570 -32.92 -11.26 -14.47
CA SER A 570 -34.14 -10.57 -14.05
C SER A 570 -35.06 -11.51 -13.27
N GLY A 571 -35.65 -11.02 -12.18
CA GLY A 571 -36.47 -11.83 -11.28
C GLY A 571 -36.92 -11.06 -10.06
N THR A 572 -37.65 -11.74 -9.17
CA THR A 572 -37.95 -11.22 -7.83
C THR A 572 -37.16 -12.04 -6.83
N TYR A 573 -36.35 -11.35 -6.05
CA TYR A 573 -35.43 -11.92 -5.06
C TYR A 573 -35.90 -11.51 -3.68
N ARG A 574 -35.71 -12.39 -2.69
CA ARG A 574 -36.05 -12.13 -1.30
C ARG A 574 -34.77 -11.93 -0.50
N ILE A 575 -34.71 -10.82 0.22
CA ILE A 575 -33.65 -10.49 1.18
C ILE A 575 -34.24 -10.67 2.57
N TYR A 576 -33.63 -11.54 3.37
CA TYR A 576 -33.93 -11.66 4.79
C TYR A 576 -33.16 -10.60 5.57
N ALA A 577 -33.75 -10.12 6.67
CA ALA A 577 -33.14 -9.06 7.45
C ALA A 577 -31.78 -9.50 8.05
N LEU A 578 -30.84 -8.57 8.24
CA LEU A 578 -29.51 -8.87 8.78
C LEU A 578 -29.54 -9.52 10.17
N GLU A 579 -30.61 -9.32 10.93
CA GLU A 579 -30.82 -9.90 12.25
C GLU A 579 -31.11 -11.41 12.17
N GLN A 580 -30.06 -12.20 11.94
CA GLN A 580 -30.09 -13.67 11.91
C GLN A 580 -29.42 -14.25 13.15
N ASP A 581 -29.86 -15.45 13.57
CA ASP A 581 -29.24 -16.25 14.63
C ASP A 581 -28.11 -17.13 14.10
N ALA A 582 -28.14 -17.45 12.80
CA ALA A 582 -27.11 -18.17 12.06
C ALA A 582 -27.25 -17.90 10.57
N LEU A 583 -26.15 -18.00 9.81
CA LEU A 583 -26.19 -18.00 8.35
C LEU A 583 -26.78 -19.31 7.81
N ARG A 584 -27.67 -19.22 6.83
CA ARG A 584 -28.41 -20.37 6.30
C ARG A 584 -28.44 -20.36 4.78
N SER A 585 -28.11 -21.48 4.16
CA SER A 585 -28.05 -21.60 2.69
C SER A 585 -29.42 -21.50 1.99
N ASP A 586 -30.52 -21.50 2.75
CA ASP A 586 -31.89 -21.34 2.24
C ASP A 586 -32.41 -19.89 2.37
N ARG A 587 -31.56 -18.96 2.81
CA ARG A 587 -31.91 -17.56 3.06
C ARG A 587 -30.78 -16.62 2.68
N ASP A 588 -31.02 -15.83 1.65
CA ASP A 588 -30.10 -14.75 1.29
C ASP A 588 -30.34 -13.56 2.22
N ILE A 589 -29.29 -13.04 2.84
CA ILE A 589 -29.34 -11.87 3.74
C ILE A 589 -29.05 -10.55 2.99
N GLY A 590 -28.82 -10.65 1.68
CA GLY A 590 -28.61 -9.52 0.79
C GLY A 590 -28.44 -9.97 -0.65
N LEU A 591 -28.22 -9.02 -1.54
CA LEU A 591 -27.92 -9.28 -2.96
C LEU A 591 -26.73 -8.43 -3.38
N ARG A 592 -25.99 -8.94 -4.37
CA ARG A 592 -24.98 -8.16 -5.08
C ARG A 592 -25.42 -7.90 -6.51
N LEU A 593 -25.22 -6.69 -6.99
CA LEU A 593 -25.49 -6.29 -8.38
C LEU A 593 -24.27 -5.56 -8.94
N LYS A 594 -23.78 -6.01 -10.09
CA LYS A 594 -22.66 -5.35 -10.76
C LYS A 594 -23.17 -4.13 -11.54
N SER A 595 -22.47 -3.01 -11.44
CA SER A 595 -22.78 -1.80 -12.19
C SER A 595 -22.67 -2.01 -13.71
N GLY A 596 -23.35 -1.18 -14.50
CA GLY A 596 -23.36 -1.29 -15.96
C GLY A 596 -21.99 -1.10 -16.64
N ASN A 597 -21.06 -0.39 -16.00
CA ASN A 597 -19.67 -0.27 -16.44
C ASN A 597 -18.77 -1.43 -15.97
N GLY A 598 -19.23 -2.26 -15.03
CA GLY A 598 -18.44 -3.38 -14.49
C GLY A 598 -17.41 -3.00 -13.44
N ASP A 599 -17.35 -1.73 -13.03
CA ASP A 599 -16.35 -1.27 -12.06
C ASP A 599 -16.83 -1.49 -10.62
N TYR A 600 -18.11 -1.24 -10.35
CA TYR A 600 -18.64 -1.20 -8.98
C TYR A 600 -19.59 -2.36 -8.68
N THR A 601 -19.75 -2.63 -7.38
CA THR A 601 -20.68 -3.63 -6.87
C THR A 601 -21.62 -2.98 -5.87
N TYR A 602 -22.93 -3.07 -6.12
CA TYR A 602 -23.98 -2.66 -5.19
C TYR A 602 -24.30 -3.82 -4.24
N TRP A 603 -24.30 -3.54 -2.94
CA TRP A 603 -24.63 -4.47 -1.87
C TRP A 603 -25.96 -4.04 -1.24
N LEU A 604 -27.01 -4.81 -1.55
CA LEU A 604 -28.37 -4.56 -1.08
C LEU A 604 -28.60 -5.31 0.23
N GLU A 605 -29.07 -4.60 1.25
CA GLU A 605 -29.35 -5.18 2.56
C GLU A 605 -30.71 -4.72 3.10
N TYR A 606 -31.31 -5.57 3.93
CA TYR A 606 -32.54 -5.25 4.65
C TYR A 606 -32.24 -5.26 6.14
N ARG A 607 -32.52 -4.15 6.82
CA ARG A 607 -32.32 -4.00 8.26
C ARG A 607 -33.66 -3.80 8.94
N THR A 608 -33.85 -4.45 10.09
CA THR A 608 -35.03 -4.21 10.94
C THR A 608 -34.68 -3.77 12.36
N GLY A 609 -33.39 -3.79 12.69
CA GLY A 609 -32.79 -3.14 13.85
C GLY A 609 -32.22 -1.76 13.50
N ASP A 610 -31.48 -1.20 14.46
CA ASP A 610 -30.67 0.01 14.26
C ASP A 610 -31.44 1.23 13.71
N GLY A 611 -32.74 1.34 13.95
CA GLY A 611 -33.53 2.50 13.52
C GLY A 611 -33.59 2.69 12.00
N ALA A 612 -33.24 1.67 11.21
CA ALA A 612 -33.34 1.69 9.77
C ALA A 612 -34.80 1.70 9.30
N ASP A 613 -35.07 2.26 8.12
CA ASP A 613 -36.42 2.24 7.56
C ASP A 613 -36.85 0.80 7.24
N LEU A 614 -37.96 0.39 7.86
CA LEU A 614 -38.48 -0.97 7.78
C LEU A 614 -39.15 -1.28 6.44
N ASP A 615 -39.55 -0.25 5.69
CA ASP A 615 -40.23 -0.32 4.39
C ASP A 615 -39.25 -0.18 3.21
N GLY A 616 -37.94 -0.12 3.44
CA GLY A 616 -36.93 0.03 2.39
C GLY A 616 -35.77 -0.95 2.48
N ILE A 617 -34.86 -0.86 1.52
CA ILE A 617 -33.53 -1.49 1.58
C ILE A 617 -32.45 -0.41 1.62
N GLN A 618 -31.36 -0.69 2.33
CA GLN A 618 -30.14 0.10 2.27
C GLN A 618 -29.26 -0.46 1.15
N VAL A 619 -28.50 0.41 0.48
CA VAL A 619 -27.57 -0.02 -0.57
C VAL A 619 -26.23 0.63 -0.34
N ASN A 620 -25.20 -0.20 -0.20
CA ASN A 620 -23.81 0.26 -0.13
C ASN A 620 -23.12 -0.05 -1.47
N ILE A 621 -22.22 0.82 -1.91
CA ILE A 621 -21.35 0.59 -3.06
C ILE A 621 -19.89 0.50 -2.60
N GLU A 622 -19.16 -0.39 -3.26
CA GLU A 622 -17.74 -0.62 -3.03
C GLU A 622 -16.88 0.41 -3.77
N GLY A 623 -16.01 1.12 -3.04
CA GLY A 623 -14.85 1.82 -3.61
C GLY A 623 -15.16 2.90 -4.63
N TYR A 624 -16.21 3.70 -4.43
CA TYR A 624 -16.60 4.77 -5.36
C TYR A 624 -15.49 5.80 -5.57
N PHE A 625 -14.79 6.18 -4.48
CA PHE A 625 -13.57 6.97 -4.54
C PHE A 625 -12.37 6.07 -4.19
N PRO A 626 -11.57 5.64 -5.18
CA PRO A 626 -10.54 4.63 -4.97
C PRO A 626 -9.30 5.15 -4.22
N ASP A 627 -9.10 6.48 -4.12
CA ASP A 627 -7.86 7.10 -3.61
C ASP A 627 -7.91 7.49 -2.12
N GLU A 628 -8.84 6.92 -1.34
CA GLU A 628 -9.12 7.41 0.02
C GLU A 628 -7.98 7.15 1.03
N ASP A 629 -7.15 6.16 0.73
CA ASP A 629 -5.95 5.85 1.47
C ASP A 629 -5.11 4.84 0.67
N ASP A 630 -4.04 5.26 0.00
CA ASP A 630 -3.18 4.38 -0.80
C ASP A 630 -2.35 3.38 0.04
N ARG A 631 -2.58 3.37 1.35
CA ARG A 631 -1.95 2.47 2.31
C ARG A 631 -2.42 1.03 2.09
N SER A 632 -1.43 0.20 1.80
CA SER A 632 -1.44 -1.23 1.45
C SER A 632 -2.03 -2.20 2.48
N TYR A 633 -2.91 -1.78 3.38
CA TYR A 633 -3.38 -2.65 4.47
C TYR A 633 -4.83 -2.43 4.85
N TYR A 634 -5.50 -1.46 4.26
CA TYR A 634 -6.93 -1.26 4.47
C TYR A 634 -7.76 -1.94 3.37
N TYR A 635 -8.86 -2.54 3.79
CA TYR A 635 -9.92 -3.02 2.92
C TYR A 635 -10.62 -1.85 2.24
N GLY A 636 -11.11 -2.04 1.01
CA GLY A 636 -11.78 -0.97 0.27
C GLY A 636 -12.95 -0.34 1.02
N VAL A 637 -13.26 0.92 0.70
CA VAL A 637 -14.25 1.74 1.42
C VAL A 637 -15.69 1.40 1.05
N SER A 638 -16.59 1.40 2.05
CA SER A 638 -18.04 1.29 1.87
C SER A 638 -18.69 2.67 1.78
N TYR A 639 -19.56 2.85 0.79
CA TYR A 639 -20.35 4.07 0.61
C TYR A 639 -21.85 3.75 0.63
N LEU A 640 -22.58 4.24 1.62
CA LEU A 640 -24.04 4.19 1.66
C LEU A 640 -24.61 5.18 0.63
N LEU A 641 -25.55 4.71 -0.18
CA LEU A 641 -26.28 5.54 -1.13
C LEU A 641 -27.53 6.13 -0.49
N ASP A 642 -27.77 7.41 -0.78
CA ASP A 642 -29.02 8.08 -0.46
C ASP A 642 -29.99 8.05 -1.66
N PHE A 643 -31.12 7.35 -1.50
CA PHE A 643 -32.20 7.29 -2.51
C PHE A 643 -33.26 8.38 -2.36
N THR A 644 -33.12 9.27 -1.39
CA THR A 644 -33.97 10.43 -1.13
C THR A 644 -33.15 11.73 -1.16
N PRO A 645 -32.46 12.02 -2.27
CA PRO A 645 -31.60 13.20 -2.37
C PRO A 645 -32.35 14.48 -2.01
N TYR A 646 -31.68 15.35 -1.26
CA TYR A 646 -32.13 16.70 -0.95
C TYR A 646 -33.32 16.75 0.03
N THR A 647 -33.46 15.76 0.91
CA THR A 647 -34.55 15.76 1.91
C THR A 647 -34.21 16.68 3.08
N PHE A 648 -32.93 16.76 3.43
CA PHE A 648 -32.32 17.79 4.27
C PHE A 648 -31.28 18.57 3.44
N VAL A 649 -31.16 19.88 3.69
CA VAL A 649 -30.11 20.66 3.02
C VAL A 649 -28.89 20.56 3.90
N ASP A 650 -27.90 19.81 3.45
CA ASP A 650 -26.62 19.71 4.14
C ASP A 650 -26.01 21.09 4.29
N ASP A 651 -25.83 21.54 5.54
CA ASP A 651 -24.87 22.60 5.81
C ASP A 651 -23.50 21.94 5.80
N LEU A 652 -22.82 21.96 4.65
CA LEU A 652 -21.43 21.47 4.52
C LEU A 652 -20.43 22.17 5.46
N ASN A 653 -20.86 23.14 6.28
CA ASN A 653 -20.06 23.78 7.32
C ASN A 653 -20.51 23.39 8.75
N ASP A 654 -21.52 22.53 8.90
CA ASP A 654 -22.01 22.01 10.18
C ASP A 654 -21.76 20.50 10.24
N GLU A 655 -20.69 20.12 10.93
CA GLU A 655 -20.23 18.75 11.21
C GLU A 655 -21.21 17.89 12.03
N HIS A 656 -22.44 18.36 12.23
CA HIS A 656 -23.45 17.72 13.07
C HIS A 656 -24.82 17.51 12.38
N ASP A 657 -25.10 18.19 11.26
CA ASP A 657 -26.40 18.12 10.56
C ASP A 657 -26.32 17.33 9.23
N ASP A 658 -25.12 16.87 8.81
CA ASP A 658 -24.83 16.14 7.56
C ASP A 658 -25.25 14.65 7.56
N PHE A 659 -25.71 14.12 8.70
CA PHE A 659 -26.13 12.72 8.82
C PHE A 659 -27.63 12.49 8.64
N ASP A 660 -28.44 13.54 8.83
CA ASP A 660 -29.90 13.40 8.88
C ASP A 660 -30.47 12.92 7.52
N ASP A 661 -29.84 13.30 6.40
CA ASP A 661 -30.24 12.88 5.04
C ASP A 661 -29.97 11.39 4.76
N PHE A 662 -29.06 10.74 5.48
CA PHE A 662 -28.83 9.30 5.31
C PHE A 662 -29.82 8.43 6.09
N TYR A 663 -30.58 8.99 7.03
CA TYR A 663 -31.55 8.21 7.81
C TYR A 663 -32.82 7.87 7.02
N ASP A 664 -33.14 8.60 5.96
CA ASP A 664 -34.24 8.29 5.03
C ASP A 664 -33.78 7.81 3.66
N GLY A 665 -32.47 7.72 3.43
CA GLY A 665 -31.85 7.28 2.17
C GLY A 665 -32.10 5.85 1.73
N ALA A 666 -33.01 5.10 2.36
CA ALA A 666 -33.39 3.77 1.92
C ALA A 666 -34.19 3.81 0.59
N LEU A 667 -34.02 2.78 -0.27
CA LEU A 667 -34.91 2.59 -1.42
C LEU A 667 -36.27 2.07 -0.94
N MET A 668 -37.18 3.00 -0.66
CA MET A 668 -38.50 2.75 -0.08
C MET A 668 -39.40 1.87 -0.93
N MET A 669 -40.34 1.17 -0.29
CA MET A 669 -41.34 0.31 -0.92
C MET A 669 -42.00 0.97 -2.14
N ASP A 670 -42.15 0.19 -3.21
CA ASP A 670 -42.70 0.62 -4.50
C ASP A 670 -41.88 1.67 -5.27
N LYS A 671 -40.71 2.08 -4.77
CA LYS A 671 -39.76 2.92 -5.51
C LYS A 671 -38.79 2.07 -6.32
N SER A 672 -38.31 2.65 -7.42
CA SER A 672 -37.37 2.00 -8.33
C SER A 672 -36.15 2.85 -8.56
N TYR A 673 -35.00 2.20 -8.63
CA TYR A 673 -33.74 2.80 -9.04
C TYR A 673 -33.19 2.06 -10.26
N THR A 674 -32.60 2.80 -11.19
CA THR A 674 -31.87 2.24 -12.33
C THR A 674 -30.42 2.64 -12.18
N ASP A 675 -29.53 1.66 -12.32
CA ASP A 675 -28.08 1.81 -12.37
C ASP A 675 -27.66 3.10 -13.11
N GLU A 676 -26.80 3.89 -12.46
CA GLU A 676 -26.35 5.20 -12.96
C GLU A 676 -25.68 5.07 -14.32
N TRP A 677 -24.95 3.98 -14.53
CA TRP A 677 -24.23 3.69 -15.78
C TRP A 677 -25.12 3.10 -16.89
N GLY A 678 -26.45 3.14 -16.70
CA GLY A 678 -27.46 3.04 -17.75
C GLY A 678 -27.56 1.70 -18.47
N ARG A 679 -26.86 0.65 -17.99
CA ARG A 679 -26.83 -0.68 -18.63
C ARG A 679 -26.68 -1.86 -17.66
N GLY A 680 -26.62 -1.65 -16.35
CA GLY A 680 -26.55 -2.76 -15.39
C GLY A 680 -27.92 -3.36 -15.10
N PHE A 681 -28.73 -2.63 -14.34
CA PHE A 681 -29.99 -3.14 -13.81
C PHE A 681 -30.99 -2.03 -13.44
N THR A 682 -32.24 -2.41 -13.22
CA THR A 682 -33.24 -1.65 -12.46
C THR A 682 -33.70 -2.51 -11.28
N ILE A 683 -33.74 -1.94 -10.08
CA ILE A 683 -34.31 -2.54 -8.89
C ILE A 683 -35.60 -1.83 -8.48
N LYS A 684 -36.54 -2.59 -7.90
CA LYS A 684 -37.76 -2.08 -7.28
C LYS A 684 -38.09 -2.91 -6.05
N THR A 685 -38.29 -2.30 -4.90
CA THR A 685 -38.85 -2.97 -3.71
C THR A 685 -40.35 -3.19 -3.92
N VAL A 686 -40.84 -4.42 -3.74
CA VAL A 686 -42.20 -4.81 -4.16
C VAL A 686 -43.07 -5.44 -3.09
N ASN A 687 -42.48 -6.02 -2.03
CA ASN A 687 -43.24 -6.69 -0.98
C ASN A 687 -42.37 -6.86 0.26
N ARG A 688 -42.98 -7.04 1.43
CA ARG A 688 -42.27 -7.40 2.67
C ARG A 688 -43.13 -8.29 3.55
N GLY A 689 -42.51 -9.00 4.47
CA GLY A 689 -43.24 -9.85 5.41
C GLY A 689 -42.37 -10.42 6.51
N GLY A 690 -42.98 -11.31 7.31
CA GLY A 690 -42.37 -11.80 8.53
C GLY A 690 -42.68 -10.93 9.74
N THR A 691 -41.87 -11.06 10.79
CA THR A 691 -41.98 -10.27 12.02
C THR A 691 -40.69 -9.46 12.17
N GLU A 692 -40.82 -8.13 12.14
CA GLU A 692 -39.70 -7.18 12.31
C GLU A 692 -38.91 -7.49 13.58
N GLY A 693 -37.58 -7.27 13.54
CA GLY A 693 -36.68 -7.58 14.65
C GLY A 693 -36.49 -9.08 14.89
N THR A 694 -36.82 -9.93 13.91
CA THR A 694 -36.60 -11.37 13.98
C THR A 694 -35.95 -11.90 12.70
N THR A 695 -35.33 -13.08 12.81
CA THR A 695 -34.72 -13.79 11.68
C THR A 695 -35.69 -14.13 10.54
N GLY A 696 -37.00 -13.99 10.78
CA GLY A 696 -38.06 -14.23 9.81
C GLY A 696 -38.51 -13.00 9.03
N ALA A 697 -38.03 -11.79 9.33
CA ALA A 697 -38.31 -10.59 8.55
C ALA A 697 -37.64 -10.66 7.17
N TRP A 698 -38.34 -10.19 6.13
CA TRP A 698 -37.82 -10.15 4.78
C TRP A 698 -38.48 -9.07 3.92
N ILE A 699 -37.78 -8.68 2.86
CA ILE A 699 -38.24 -7.79 1.78
C ILE A 699 -37.96 -8.43 0.42
N GLU A 700 -38.82 -8.17 -0.56
CA GLU A 700 -38.65 -8.63 -1.95
C GLU A 700 -38.26 -7.47 -2.86
N VAL A 701 -37.23 -7.71 -3.67
CA VAL A 701 -36.71 -6.79 -4.67
C VAL A 701 -36.90 -7.41 -6.05
N GLN A 702 -37.64 -6.72 -6.90
CA GLN A 702 -37.70 -7.03 -8.32
C GLN A 702 -36.47 -6.43 -9.00
N VAL A 703 -35.66 -7.27 -9.65
CA VAL A 703 -34.49 -6.90 -10.42
C VAL A 703 -34.78 -7.11 -11.90
N THR A 704 -34.43 -6.14 -12.73
CA THR A 704 -34.45 -6.21 -14.19
C THR A 704 -33.04 -5.93 -14.69
N MET A 705 -32.37 -6.92 -15.27
CA MET A 705 -31.06 -6.75 -15.93
C MET A 705 -31.26 -6.17 -17.34
N HIS A 706 -30.34 -5.32 -17.80
CA HIS A 706 -30.43 -4.60 -19.08
C HIS A 706 -29.37 -5.00 -20.12
#